data_AF-A0A2G6DLG1-F1
#
_entry.id   AF-A0A2G6DLG1-F1
#
_cell.length_a   1.000
_cell.length_b   1.000
_cell.length_c   1.000
_cell.angle_alpha   90.00
_cell.angle_beta   90.00
_cell.angle_gamma   90.00
#
_symmetry.space_group_name_H-M   'P 1'
#
loop_
_entity.id
_entity.type
_entity.pdbx_description
1 polymer ?
#
loop_
_entity_poly.entity_id
_entity_poly.type
_entity_poly.pdbx_seq_one_letter_code
_entity_poly.pdbx_strand_id
1 'polypeptide(L)'
;MSHRTFRGVRFIVAALLLVGSSTTHATLVLDQSASANTIQTAIQGPGLTLENVKITKGVAGQYGLFSDTNKTVIGISNGLFMTTGRPHSILPPNDKADYTYNTGVEHHDTDLKKLAANAVYDPVIIEFDIIPQGDLINFLLVFGSDEYPEYVCSQYNDAFGLFVSGPGWTGTRNAAFLPGTTQAITVNNINAGQLGVSADGHACSLNNAMYFIDNSSGTILTQMDGFSRPMTTTLDKLQPGQRYKVKLALADTGDQAYDSSAFFRWLTSTDSTQVDLALNTRASTLKPEKGGYLDVSYTVKNNSPSATKLVKVGIELPDGLRVVSSDAGSAFNANTGIWDVGNVAAQGSRSIKLRLQIGNASIYNIPAEILYAFNEDPNSTPFNRQTHPSENDTAFLSLTPISNKAPSINSSNRLDGSPLSIPENTTGVLLDVNATDLDGETEGLGLVWSLEGSDASAFYIDQKGRISPSTTLDYEKPVDQNKNNLYELTYKVCDSYHSCASESLTIQVTDVNEDADGDGLLDNDERSIGTDPFKQDSDGDGLSDKQEVGTDLTHPQNSDHDDKIDALDIDDDNDGLMTLHEIGSNASSPIDTDHNGIPNYLDPDDDGDGILTKLEEPDSNGDGDPVDARDTDNNATPDYLDINDDGDSKLTKDEWGSDPNNPQDSDGDDIPDYLDADDNDGAAGDHDKDGLTNAQEAALGTNPNNPDTDGDGILDGVEIGTNTNKPQDTDKDNIINALDPDDDNDGILSRFEVGTDPNKPVDTDQDQQADYLDMDDDNDSILTKDEAPDADNNGNPDDARDTDKDTIPDYLDPDDDGDSIATIQEANRDDDLDEIPDHIDPEKTPYIHVRLRAILQGAYDEPKKLMNTKLVQQGLLPKTQPYGSIYDAMGYTNSSDFASPFGHKGKETLSDAVLNATGGDALVDWVLIEIRDKNNPAKRLASKAAVLQSDGDIVDAETGSMELLLHNVETGKHYVAIDHRNHLGIMTAQPVHLAPKAQQTPETQLYDFTRSNTATYGNHARIAMKNGVQALIAGDINHSNSVVLKGAGSDTNVIQGVILLVPANSGTNSSYKLQGYYSTDVNLDGETIYAGVTNDINLIKINILQHPNNTRFSNDYTIMGTLPTYR
;
A
#
# COMPACT_ATOMS: atom_id res chain seq x y z
N MET A 1 -82.79 0.19 13.92
CA MET A 1 -81.50 -0.08 13.24
C MET A 1 -80.39 0.11 14.27
N SER A 2 -79.31 -0.67 14.23
CA SER A 2 -78.47 -0.98 15.41
C SER A 2 -76.98 -0.84 15.11
N HIS A 3 -76.20 -0.21 16.00
CA HIS A 3 -75.12 -0.85 16.79
C HIS A 3 -74.53 0.10 17.85
N ARG A 4 -73.65 -0.43 18.73
CA ARG A 4 -73.24 0.14 20.04
C ARG A 4 -71.77 0.56 20.10
N THR A 5 -71.44 1.48 21.00
CA THR A 5 -70.16 1.50 21.77
C THR A 5 -70.44 1.93 23.22
N PHE A 6 -69.57 1.55 24.18
CA PHE A 6 -69.80 1.68 25.63
C PHE A 6 -68.63 2.42 26.32
N ARG A 7 -68.92 3.22 27.36
CA ARG A 7 -67.92 3.87 28.23
C ARG A 7 -67.82 3.14 29.58
N GLY A 8 -66.62 3.09 30.16
CA GLY A 8 -66.36 2.71 31.55
C GLY A 8 -65.84 3.89 32.38
N VAL A 9 -66.19 3.95 33.66
CA VAL A 9 -65.93 5.09 34.57
C VAL A 9 -64.82 4.73 35.58
N ARG A 10 -63.98 5.72 35.96
CA ARG A 10 -63.00 5.62 37.05
C ARG A 10 -63.53 6.26 38.34
N PHE A 11 -63.19 5.67 39.48
CA PHE A 11 -63.31 6.29 40.81
C PHE A 11 -61.92 6.33 41.48
N ILE A 12 -61.71 7.29 42.37
CA ILE A 12 -60.43 7.55 43.05
C ILE A 12 -60.47 6.97 44.47
N VAL A 13 -59.44 6.21 44.85
CA VAL A 13 -59.06 5.94 46.25
C VAL A 13 -57.54 6.10 46.34
N ALA A 14 -57.07 6.81 47.35
CA ALA A 14 -55.64 7.04 47.58
C ALA A 14 -55.02 5.95 48.47
N ALA A 15 -53.81 5.52 48.12
CA ALA A 15 -52.94 4.72 48.99
C ALA A 15 -51.51 5.24 48.87
N LEU A 16 -50.85 5.49 50.01
CA LEU A 16 -49.42 5.75 50.07
C LEU A 16 -48.65 4.49 49.68
N LEU A 17 -47.61 4.65 48.85
CA LEU A 17 -46.56 3.66 48.68
C LEU A 17 -45.22 4.38 48.60
N LEU A 18 -44.24 3.90 49.37
CA LEU A 18 -42.88 4.44 49.37
C LEU A 18 -42.28 4.25 47.97
N VAL A 19 -41.63 5.30 47.45
CA VAL A 19 -40.76 5.18 46.27
C VAL A 19 -39.47 4.49 46.70
N GLY A 20 -39.48 3.16 46.67
CA GLY A 20 -38.25 2.39 46.51
C GLY A 20 -37.82 2.50 45.04
N SER A 21 -36.62 3.02 44.79
CA SER A 21 -36.02 3.04 43.45
C SER A 21 -35.63 1.62 43.04
N SER A 22 -36.52 0.94 42.30
CA SER A 22 -36.19 -0.33 41.66
C SER A 22 -35.29 -0.09 40.45
N THR A 23 -34.02 -0.43 40.55
CA THR A 23 -33.15 -0.59 39.38
C THR A 23 -33.65 -1.77 38.56
N THR A 24 -34.07 -1.52 37.32
CA THR A 24 -34.37 -2.59 36.36
C THR A 24 -33.05 -3.16 35.85
N HIS A 25 -32.57 -4.21 36.50
CA HIS A 25 -31.48 -5.02 35.95
C HIS A 25 -31.98 -5.75 34.70
N ALA A 26 -31.14 -5.84 33.67
CA ALA A 26 -31.44 -6.64 32.49
C ALA A 26 -31.52 -8.13 32.87
N THR A 27 -32.44 -8.86 32.26
CA THR A 27 -32.70 -10.28 32.59
C THR A 27 -32.77 -11.14 31.33
N LEU A 28 -32.22 -12.34 31.41
CA LEU A 28 -32.47 -13.42 30.47
C LEU A 28 -33.98 -13.75 30.47
N VAL A 29 -34.58 -13.88 29.28
CA VAL A 29 -36.01 -14.17 29.11
C VAL A 29 -36.19 -15.43 28.27
N LEU A 30 -37.08 -16.34 28.69
CA LEU A 30 -37.37 -17.61 28.02
C LEU A 30 -38.84 -17.72 27.59
N ASP A 31 -39.09 -17.85 26.28
CA ASP A 31 -40.38 -18.20 25.69
C ASP A 31 -40.50 -19.71 25.45
N GLN A 32 -41.11 -20.39 26.41
CA GLN A 32 -41.41 -21.84 26.37
C GLN A 32 -42.62 -22.19 25.49
N SER A 33 -43.32 -21.20 24.94
CA SER A 33 -44.53 -21.38 24.13
C SER A 33 -44.25 -21.41 22.62
N ALA A 34 -42.97 -21.22 22.23
CA ALA A 34 -42.52 -21.19 20.86
C ALA A 34 -42.92 -22.47 20.09
N SER A 35 -43.67 -22.29 19.00
CA SER A 35 -44.03 -23.39 18.10
C SER A 35 -42.82 -23.85 17.28
N ALA A 36 -42.89 -25.06 16.70
CA ALA A 36 -41.84 -25.54 15.80
C ALA A 36 -41.55 -24.58 14.62
N ASN A 37 -42.58 -23.89 14.10
CA ASN A 37 -42.41 -22.86 13.05
C ASN A 37 -41.74 -21.58 13.58
N THR A 38 -42.02 -21.21 14.84
CA THR A 38 -41.37 -20.07 15.51
C THR A 38 -39.90 -20.38 15.74
N ILE A 39 -39.59 -21.60 16.19
CA ILE A 39 -38.21 -22.10 16.35
C ILE A 39 -37.49 -22.13 15.01
N GLN A 40 -38.10 -22.70 13.96
CA GLN A 40 -37.57 -22.69 12.58
C GLN A 40 -37.17 -21.28 12.15
N THR A 41 -38.03 -20.28 12.40
CA THR A 41 -37.77 -18.89 12.03
C THR A 41 -36.60 -18.27 12.83
N ALA A 42 -36.44 -18.65 14.10
CA ALA A 42 -35.39 -18.12 14.96
C ALA A 42 -34.00 -18.75 14.73
N ILE A 43 -33.94 -20.01 14.26
CA ILE A 43 -32.67 -20.72 13.99
C ILE A 43 -32.27 -20.73 12.50
N GLN A 44 -33.11 -20.17 11.62
CA GLN A 44 -32.79 -19.93 10.21
C GLN A 44 -31.80 -18.77 10.08
N GLY A 45 -30.58 -19.05 9.65
CA GLY A 45 -29.59 -18.03 9.28
C GLY A 45 -29.32 -17.97 7.77
N PRO A 46 -28.40 -17.09 7.34
CA PRO A 46 -28.04 -16.93 5.92
C PRO A 46 -27.28 -18.13 5.34
N GLY A 47 -27.38 -18.32 4.03
CA GLY A 47 -26.66 -19.35 3.28
C GLY A 47 -27.29 -20.74 3.29
N LEU A 48 -28.36 -21.00 4.04
CA LEU A 48 -29.08 -22.29 4.02
C LEU A 48 -30.59 -22.12 3.88
N THR A 49 -31.29 -23.20 3.55
CA THR A 49 -32.73 -23.35 3.76
C THR A 49 -32.98 -24.36 4.87
N LEU A 50 -33.82 -24.04 5.85
CA LEU A 50 -34.18 -24.93 6.96
C LEU A 50 -35.66 -25.32 6.86
N GLU A 51 -35.95 -26.61 6.98
CA GLU A 51 -37.30 -27.19 6.78
C GLU A 51 -37.65 -28.24 7.85
N ASN A 52 -38.94 -28.59 7.95
CA ASN A 52 -39.43 -29.78 8.65
C ASN A 52 -39.11 -29.87 10.15
N VAL A 53 -38.94 -28.75 10.87
CA VAL A 53 -38.65 -28.71 12.31
C VAL A 53 -39.68 -29.50 13.13
N LYS A 54 -39.19 -30.44 13.93
CA LYS A 54 -39.97 -31.33 14.80
C LYS A 54 -39.26 -31.52 16.13
N ILE A 55 -39.95 -31.25 17.23
CA ILE A 55 -39.56 -31.77 18.53
C ILE A 55 -39.97 -33.25 18.56
N THR A 56 -38.99 -34.15 18.72
CA THR A 56 -39.21 -35.62 18.72
C THR A 56 -39.11 -36.22 20.12
N LYS A 57 -38.38 -35.55 21.03
CA LYS A 57 -38.32 -35.80 22.48
C LYS A 57 -38.25 -34.49 23.24
N GLY A 58 -38.68 -34.53 24.50
CA GLY A 58 -38.79 -33.38 25.39
C GLY A 58 -40.24 -33.12 25.83
N VAL A 59 -40.41 -32.60 27.04
CA VAL A 59 -41.70 -32.16 27.61
C VAL A 59 -41.84 -30.64 27.53
N ALA A 60 -43.07 -30.13 27.71
CA ALA A 60 -43.33 -28.70 27.70
C ALA A 60 -42.52 -27.98 28.80
N GLY A 61 -41.73 -26.97 28.40
CA GLY A 61 -40.85 -26.20 29.27
C GLY A 61 -39.35 -26.52 29.13
N GLN A 62 -38.99 -27.69 28.58
CA GLN A 62 -37.59 -28.09 28.32
C GLN A 62 -36.96 -27.43 27.08
N TYR A 63 -37.73 -26.71 26.28
CA TYR A 63 -37.24 -26.04 25.07
C TYR A 63 -38.08 -24.79 24.76
N GLY A 64 -37.52 -23.90 23.97
CA GLY A 64 -38.21 -22.67 23.54
C GLY A 64 -37.24 -21.67 22.92
N LEU A 65 -37.61 -20.39 22.92
CA LEU A 65 -36.72 -19.31 22.50
C LEU A 65 -36.19 -18.53 23.71
N PHE A 66 -34.97 -17.99 23.61
CA PHE A 66 -34.41 -17.10 24.62
C PHE A 66 -34.10 -15.72 24.06
N SER A 67 -34.02 -14.73 24.94
CA SER A 67 -33.52 -13.38 24.66
C SER A 67 -32.69 -12.87 25.84
N ASP A 68 -31.48 -12.42 25.57
CA ASP A 68 -30.59 -11.71 26.50
C ASP A 68 -30.19 -10.39 25.83
N THR A 69 -31.06 -9.40 25.96
CA THR A 69 -31.03 -8.17 25.15
C THR A 69 -29.71 -7.40 25.28
N ASN A 70 -29.04 -7.51 26.42
CA ASN A 70 -27.76 -6.85 26.68
C ASN A 70 -26.55 -7.83 26.62
N LYS A 71 -26.79 -9.11 26.26
CA LYS A 71 -25.77 -10.18 26.21
C LYS A 71 -24.99 -10.36 27.52
N THR A 72 -25.60 -9.99 28.65
CA THR A 72 -24.95 -9.91 29.98
C THR A 72 -24.91 -11.23 30.74
N VAL A 73 -25.62 -12.26 30.25
CA VAL A 73 -25.77 -13.56 30.92
C VAL A 73 -25.19 -14.67 30.03
N ILE A 74 -25.68 -14.81 28.80
CA ILE A 74 -25.32 -15.90 27.88
C ILE A 74 -24.30 -15.44 26.82
N GLY A 75 -24.06 -14.14 26.66
CA GLY A 75 -23.23 -13.59 25.57
C GLY A 75 -23.91 -13.61 24.19
N ILE A 76 -24.93 -14.45 24.00
CA ILE A 76 -25.75 -14.57 22.80
C ILE A 76 -27.05 -13.79 22.99
N SER A 77 -27.46 -12.96 22.02
CA SER A 77 -28.63 -12.07 22.21
C SER A 77 -30.00 -12.76 22.12
N ASN A 78 -30.12 -13.83 21.34
CA ASN A 78 -31.33 -14.66 21.24
C ASN A 78 -31.05 -15.94 20.43
N GLY A 79 -31.95 -16.91 20.56
CA GLY A 79 -31.90 -18.19 19.84
C GLY A 79 -32.88 -19.22 20.42
N LEU A 80 -32.64 -20.49 20.11
CA LEU A 80 -33.27 -21.67 20.72
C LEU A 80 -32.58 -21.99 22.05
N PHE A 81 -33.34 -22.33 23.09
CA PHE A 81 -32.78 -23.01 24.28
C PHE A 81 -33.34 -24.43 24.39
N MET A 82 -32.54 -25.31 24.98
CA MET A 82 -32.89 -26.67 25.41
C MET A 82 -32.39 -26.84 26.86
N THR A 83 -33.13 -27.54 27.70
CA THR A 83 -32.71 -27.92 29.05
C THR A 83 -33.31 -29.26 29.42
N THR A 84 -32.56 -30.10 30.14
CA THR A 84 -33.06 -31.37 30.68
C THR A 84 -34.00 -31.13 31.87
N GLY A 85 -33.78 -30.05 32.60
CA GLY A 85 -34.64 -29.59 33.69
C GLY A 85 -35.83 -28.73 33.26
N ARG A 86 -35.85 -27.51 33.81
CA ARG A 86 -36.93 -26.54 33.61
C ARG A 86 -36.38 -25.10 33.50
N PRO A 87 -37.21 -24.13 33.11
CA PRO A 87 -36.80 -22.73 32.98
C PRO A 87 -36.21 -22.10 34.25
N HIS A 88 -36.54 -22.63 35.43
CA HIS A 88 -35.96 -22.17 36.69
C HIS A 88 -34.52 -22.64 36.90
N SER A 89 -34.10 -23.75 36.27
CA SER A 89 -32.70 -24.22 36.21
C SER A 89 -31.81 -23.34 35.30
N ILE A 90 -32.40 -22.31 34.67
CA ILE A 90 -31.70 -21.31 33.86
C ILE A 90 -31.86 -19.91 34.45
N LEU A 91 -33.06 -19.54 34.91
CA LEU A 91 -33.40 -18.16 35.27
C LEU A 91 -32.95 -17.80 36.70
N PRO A 92 -32.45 -16.56 36.92
CA PRO A 92 -31.92 -16.10 38.21
C PRO A 92 -32.98 -16.00 39.31
N PRO A 93 -32.55 -15.91 40.60
CA PRO A 93 -31.17 -15.88 41.08
C PRO A 93 -30.53 -17.28 41.13
N ASN A 94 -29.20 -17.37 41.05
CA ASN A 94 -28.50 -18.56 41.55
C ASN A 94 -28.53 -18.52 43.09
N ASP A 95 -29.59 -19.09 43.68
CA ASP A 95 -29.75 -19.20 45.14
C ASP A 95 -29.73 -20.66 45.65
N LYS A 96 -29.37 -21.61 44.77
CA LYS A 96 -29.24 -23.04 45.08
C LYS A 96 -28.17 -23.72 44.24
N ALA A 97 -27.09 -24.16 44.87
CA ALA A 97 -26.03 -24.97 44.26
C ALA A 97 -26.44 -26.44 43.95
N ASP A 98 -27.75 -26.74 43.90
CA ASP A 98 -28.29 -28.09 43.66
C ASP A 98 -29.71 -27.98 43.03
N TYR A 99 -29.91 -27.07 42.07
CA TYR A 99 -31.23 -27.01 41.40
C TYR A 99 -31.41 -28.22 40.47
N THR A 100 -32.58 -28.86 40.53
CA THR A 100 -32.92 -29.94 39.61
C THR A 100 -34.42 -30.11 39.39
N TYR A 101 -34.81 -30.56 38.20
CA TYR A 101 -36.17 -30.96 37.86
C TYR A 101 -36.23 -32.20 36.96
N ASN A 102 -36.33 -33.36 37.60
CA ASN A 102 -36.49 -34.63 36.90
C ASN A 102 -37.85 -34.70 36.16
N THR A 103 -37.85 -34.99 34.86
CA THR A 103 -39.07 -35.26 34.07
C THR A 103 -39.51 -36.73 34.17
N GLY A 104 -38.60 -37.62 34.57
CA GLY A 104 -38.83 -39.05 34.73
C GLY A 104 -38.85 -39.81 33.39
N VAL A 105 -38.26 -39.24 32.34
CA VAL A 105 -38.24 -39.81 30.98
C VAL A 105 -36.85 -40.38 30.69
N GLU A 106 -36.81 -41.56 30.07
CA GLU A 106 -35.57 -42.21 29.64
C GLU A 106 -35.63 -42.51 28.13
N HIS A 107 -34.55 -42.24 27.40
CA HIS A 107 -34.39 -42.57 25.98
C HIS A 107 -32.95 -42.88 25.60
N HIS A 108 -32.72 -44.04 24.99
CA HIS A 108 -31.41 -44.40 24.44
C HIS A 108 -31.26 -43.92 22.99
N ASP A 109 -30.87 -42.66 22.78
CA ASP A 109 -30.48 -42.20 21.44
C ASP A 109 -29.12 -42.81 21.04
N THR A 110 -29.04 -43.39 19.83
CA THR A 110 -27.85 -44.13 19.38
C THR A 110 -26.67 -43.25 19.01
N ASP A 111 -26.87 -41.95 18.80
CA ASP A 111 -25.79 -41.02 18.46
C ASP A 111 -25.33 -40.25 19.71
N LEU A 112 -26.24 -39.80 20.57
CA LEU A 112 -25.89 -39.13 21.82
C LEU A 112 -25.08 -40.04 22.76
N LYS A 113 -25.42 -41.34 22.81
CA LYS A 113 -24.66 -42.35 23.56
C LYS A 113 -23.23 -42.60 23.06
N LYS A 114 -22.83 -42.05 21.92
CA LYS A 114 -21.43 -42.06 21.44
C LYS A 114 -20.60 -40.95 22.08
N LEU A 115 -21.25 -39.89 22.59
CA LEU A 115 -20.60 -38.76 23.26
C LEU A 115 -20.46 -39.05 24.77
N ALA A 116 -21.55 -39.49 25.40
CA ALA A 116 -21.54 -39.99 26.79
C ALA A 116 -22.40 -41.26 26.90
N ALA A 117 -21.81 -42.36 27.35
CA ALA A 117 -22.41 -43.71 27.22
C ALA A 117 -23.75 -43.88 27.98
N ASN A 118 -24.00 -43.05 29.00
CA ASN A 118 -25.20 -43.06 29.83
C ASN A 118 -26.07 -41.80 29.66
N ALA A 119 -25.85 -40.97 28.62
CA ALA A 119 -26.71 -39.83 28.28
C ALA A 119 -28.08 -40.34 27.78
N VAL A 120 -29.01 -40.53 28.72
CA VAL A 120 -30.30 -41.19 28.47
C VAL A 120 -31.47 -40.56 29.22
N TYR A 121 -31.19 -39.67 30.17
CA TYR A 121 -32.17 -39.14 31.10
C TYR A 121 -32.67 -37.75 30.68
N ASP A 122 -33.95 -37.50 30.98
CA ASP A 122 -34.72 -36.29 30.66
C ASP A 122 -34.43 -35.64 29.28
N PRO A 123 -34.47 -36.44 28.20
CA PRO A 123 -33.88 -36.09 26.91
C PRO A 123 -34.74 -35.13 26.07
N VAL A 124 -34.09 -34.11 25.51
CA VAL A 124 -34.67 -33.15 24.54
C VAL A 124 -34.05 -33.41 23.17
N ILE A 125 -34.88 -33.69 22.15
CA ILE A 125 -34.41 -33.97 20.80
C ILE A 125 -35.25 -33.20 19.77
N ILE A 126 -34.59 -32.39 18.96
CA ILE A 126 -35.19 -31.58 17.88
C ILE A 126 -34.55 -31.98 16.55
N GLU A 127 -35.37 -32.42 15.60
CA GLU A 127 -34.94 -32.82 14.27
C GLU A 127 -35.46 -31.86 13.20
N PHE A 128 -34.67 -31.62 12.15
CA PHE A 128 -35.04 -30.82 11.00
C PHE A 128 -34.19 -31.17 9.77
N ASP A 129 -34.60 -30.70 8.60
CA ASP A 129 -33.82 -30.80 7.37
C ASP A 129 -33.15 -29.45 7.08
N ILE A 130 -31.98 -29.51 6.44
CA ILE A 130 -31.28 -28.34 5.89
C ILE A 130 -30.85 -28.57 4.45
N ILE A 131 -30.67 -27.47 3.72
CA ILE A 131 -30.09 -27.42 2.39
C ILE A 131 -29.06 -26.28 2.40
N PRO A 132 -27.75 -26.56 2.49
CA PRO A 132 -26.69 -25.54 2.49
C PRO A 132 -26.44 -25.00 1.07
N GLN A 133 -26.01 -23.75 0.95
CA GLN A 133 -25.56 -23.15 -0.32
C GLN A 133 -24.04 -23.22 -0.51
N GLY A 134 -23.28 -23.38 0.57
CA GLY A 134 -21.85 -23.68 0.54
C GLY A 134 -21.54 -25.09 1.06
N ASP A 135 -20.27 -25.40 1.25
CA ASP A 135 -19.75 -26.69 1.70
C ASP A 135 -19.48 -26.76 3.22
N LEU A 136 -19.66 -25.64 3.92
CA LEU A 136 -19.57 -25.52 5.37
C LEU A 136 -20.92 -25.13 6.00
N ILE A 137 -21.07 -25.47 7.28
CA ILE A 137 -22.12 -24.97 8.17
C ILE A 137 -21.50 -24.51 9.48
N ASN A 138 -21.84 -23.30 9.91
CA ASN A 138 -21.43 -22.74 11.20
C ASN A 138 -22.66 -22.54 12.09
N PHE A 139 -22.47 -22.62 13.41
CA PHE A 139 -23.48 -22.24 14.41
C PHE A 139 -22.84 -21.79 15.72
N LEU A 140 -23.59 -21.03 16.52
CA LEU A 140 -23.13 -20.50 17.80
C LEU A 140 -23.84 -21.21 18.96
N LEU A 141 -23.07 -21.73 19.90
CA LEU A 141 -23.51 -22.55 21.03
C LEU A 141 -23.00 -22.02 22.37
N VAL A 142 -23.84 -22.07 23.40
CA VAL A 142 -23.44 -22.08 24.81
C VAL A 142 -23.98 -23.34 25.47
N PHE A 143 -23.18 -24.01 26.28
CA PHE A 143 -23.59 -25.17 27.10
C PHE A 143 -23.32 -24.87 28.58
N GLY A 144 -24.28 -25.14 29.46
CA GLY A 144 -24.17 -24.91 30.90
C GLY A 144 -24.89 -25.97 31.71
N SER A 145 -24.59 -26.05 33.00
CA SER A 145 -25.08 -27.11 33.88
C SER A 145 -25.00 -26.70 35.36
N ASP A 146 -25.84 -27.32 36.18
CA ASP A 146 -25.73 -27.36 37.64
C ASP A 146 -24.82 -28.51 38.13
N GLU A 147 -24.19 -29.30 37.24
CA GLU A 147 -23.15 -30.29 37.59
C GLU A 147 -21.80 -29.65 37.99
N TYR A 148 -21.62 -28.34 37.72
CA TYR A 148 -20.35 -27.64 37.93
C TYR A 148 -20.27 -26.93 39.30
N PRO A 149 -19.10 -26.86 39.93
CA PRO A 149 -17.86 -27.58 39.62
C PRO A 149 -17.81 -29.03 40.15
N GLU A 150 -18.79 -29.46 40.95
CA GLU A 150 -18.74 -30.65 41.80
C GLU A 150 -18.43 -31.95 41.05
N TYR A 151 -19.04 -32.16 39.89
CA TYR A 151 -19.07 -33.45 39.20
C TYR A 151 -18.13 -33.53 37.98
N VAL A 152 -17.29 -32.51 37.77
CA VAL A 152 -16.26 -32.51 36.72
C VAL A 152 -15.30 -33.70 36.89
N CYS A 153 -15.12 -34.47 35.83
CA CYS A 153 -14.38 -35.75 35.78
C CYS A 153 -15.04 -36.89 36.58
N SER A 154 -16.38 -36.93 36.58
CA SER A 154 -17.17 -38.03 37.15
C SER A 154 -17.94 -38.83 36.09
N GLN A 155 -18.69 -39.85 36.51
CA GLN A 155 -19.62 -40.58 35.64
C GLN A 155 -20.84 -39.75 35.21
N TYR A 156 -21.15 -38.70 35.95
CA TYR A 156 -22.13 -37.68 35.60
C TYR A 156 -21.40 -36.69 34.67
N ASN A 157 -21.96 -36.57 33.46
CA ASN A 157 -21.26 -36.01 32.30
C ASN A 157 -22.28 -35.72 31.20
N ASP A 158 -23.18 -34.79 31.49
CA ASP A 158 -24.27 -34.44 30.58
C ASP A 158 -23.75 -34.01 29.22
N ALA A 159 -24.51 -34.36 28.18
CA ALA A 159 -24.02 -34.29 26.80
C ALA A 159 -24.99 -33.58 25.87
N PHE A 160 -24.43 -32.69 25.05
CA PHE A 160 -25.10 -32.08 23.90
C PHE A 160 -24.47 -32.56 22.58
N GLY A 161 -25.29 -32.82 21.57
CA GLY A 161 -24.84 -33.18 20.24
C GLY A 161 -25.67 -32.56 19.11
N LEU A 162 -24.99 -32.14 18.04
CA LEU A 162 -25.60 -31.72 16.78
C LEU A 162 -25.22 -32.75 15.73
N PHE A 163 -26.18 -33.58 15.35
CA PHE A 163 -25.94 -34.77 14.54
C PHE A 163 -26.45 -34.59 13.11
N VAL A 164 -25.58 -34.74 12.11
CA VAL A 164 -25.90 -34.52 10.70
C VAL A 164 -25.69 -35.80 9.87
N SER A 165 -26.67 -36.12 9.03
CA SER A 165 -26.65 -37.24 8.10
C SER A 165 -27.15 -36.82 6.72
N GLY A 166 -26.54 -37.33 5.65
CA GLY A 166 -26.86 -36.95 4.28
C GLY A 166 -25.81 -37.44 3.28
N PRO A 167 -25.82 -36.94 2.03
CA PRO A 167 -24.86 -37.36 1.02
C PRO A 167 -23.43 -36.88 1.32
N GLY A 168 -22.43 -37.65 0.86
CA GLY A 168 -21.01 -37.38 1.09
C GLY A 168 -20.36 -38.22 2.19
N TRP A 169 -21.13 -38.80 3.12
CA TRP A 169 -20.61 -39.72 4.14
C TRP A 169 -21.58 -40.85 4.48
N THR A 170 -21.07 -41.90 5.13
CA THR A 170 -21.88 -43.02 5.62
C THR A 170 -22.22 -42.82 7.10
N GLY A 171 -23.52 -42.82 7.43
CA GLY A 171 -24.01 -42.69 8.80
C GLY A 171 -24.15 -41.24 9.27
N THR A 172 -24.05 -41.06 10.59
CA THR A 172 -24.27 -39.77 11.26
C THR A 172 -22.95 -39.20 11.77
N ARG A 173 -22.65 -37.95 11.43
CA ARG A 173 -21.53 -37.17 12.00
C ARG A 173 -22.05 -36.29 13.13
N ASN A 174 -21.31 -36.17 14.23
CA ASN A 174 -21.49 -35.06 15.16
C ASN A 174 -20.82 -33.81 14.57
N ALA A 175 -21.36 -32.64 14.89
CA ALA A 175 -20.85 -31.34 14.53
C ALA A 175 -20.75 -30.40 15.75
N ALA A 176 -21.22 -30.83 16.94
CA ALA A 176 -21.03 -30.10 18.19
C ALA A 176 -19.75 -30.58 18.89
N PHE A 177 -18.68 -29.83 18.70
CA PHE A 177 -17.38 -30.03 19.32
C PHE A 177 -16.85 -28.69 19.85
N LEU A 178 -15.98 -28.77 20.85
CA LEU A 178 -15.21 -27.61 21.33
C LEU A 178 -14.34 -27.07 20.19
N PRO A 179 -14.37 -25.75 19.88
CA PRO A 179 -13.60 -25.16 18.79
C PRO A 179 -12.12 -25.51 18.86
N GLY A 180 -11.48 -25.74 17.70
CA GLY A 180 -10.08 -26.19 17.64
C GLY A 180 -9.80 -27.61 18.15
N THR A 181 -10.83 -28.39 18.51
CA THR A 181 -10.65 -29.75 19.04
C THR A 181 -11.62 -30.77 18.42
N THR A 182 -11.40 -32.06 18.69
CA THR A 182 -12.37 -33.13 18.41
C THR A 182 -13.20 -33.53 19.64
N GLN A 183 -13.21 -32.72 20.70
CA GLN A 183 -13.86 -33.06 21.97
C GLN A 183 -15.34 -32.67 21.96
N ALA A 184 -16.21 -33.59 22.36
CA ALA A 184 -17.65 -33.38 22.38
C ALA A 184 -18.09 -32.37 23.45
N ILE A 185 -19.23 -31.72 23.23
CA ILE A 185 -19.84 -30.81 24.20
C ILE A 185 -20.44 -31.63 25.36
N THR A 186 -19.66 -31.79 26.44
CA THR A 186 -20.08 -32.46 27.68
C THR A 186 -19.44 -31.80 28.91
N VAL A 187 -20.01 -32.02 30.09
CA VAL A 187 -19.50 -31.47 31.38
C VAL A 187 -18.04 -31.84 31.65
N ASN A 188 -17.63 -33.08 31.38
CA ASN A 188 -16.24 -33.51 31.53
C ASN A 188 -15.26 -32.88 30.51
N ASN A 189 -15.75 -32.26 29.43
CA ASN A 189 -14.88 -31.61 28.44
C ASN A 189 -14.89 -30.08 28.57
N ILE A 190 -15.94 -29.45 29.08
CA ILE A 190 -16.01 -27.99 29.26
C ILE A 190 -16.06 -27.67 30.75
N ASN A 191 -14.99 -27.20 31.36
CA ASN A 191 -14.93 -26.96 32.81
C ASN A 191 -13.82 -25.97 33.17
N ALA A 192 -13.73 -25.59 34.44
CA ALA A 192 -12.73 -24.64 34.97
C ALA A 192 -11.27 -25.13 34.94
N GLY A 193 -10.98 -26.30 34.37
CA GLY A 193 -9.64 -26.90 34.35
C GLY A 193 -9.20 -27.48 35.70
N GLN A 194 -10.16 -27.81 36.57
CA GLN A 194 -9.93 -28.43 37.87
C GLN A 194 -10.84 -29.67 38.03
N LEU A 195 -10.36 -30.67 38.76
CA LEU A 195 -11.16 -31.83 39.13
C LEU A 195 -12.28 -31.39 40.09
N GLY A 196 -13.50 -31.88 39.85
CA GLY A 196 -14.61 -31.70 40.77
C GLY A 196 -14.39 -32.45 42.10
N VAL A 197 -15.03 -31.99 43.17
CA VAL A 197 -14.94 -32.64 44.49
C VAL A 197 -15.52 -34.06 44.52
N SER A 198 -16.39 -34.37 43.55
CA SER A 198 -17.03 -35.68 43.34
C SER A 198 -16.40 -36.47 42.17
N ALA A 199 -15.24 -36.07 41.65
CA ALA A 199 -14.54 -36.79 40.59
C ALA A 199 -14.24 -38.25 40.98
N ASP A 200 -14.62 -39.20 40.14
CA ASP A 200 -14.53 -40.64 40.40
C ASP A 200 -13.53 -41.38 39.47
N GLY A 201 -12.84 -40.63 38.61
CA GLY A 201 -11.80 -41.13 37.71
C GLY A 201 -12.25 -41.42 36.28
N HIS A 202 -13.45 -40.98 35.88
CA HIS A 202 -13.87 -41.01 34.48
C HIS A 202 -13.01 -40.08 33.60
N ALA A 203 -12.94 -40.41 32.30
CA ALA A 203 -12.18 -39.63 31.33
C ALA A 203 -12.80 -38.25 31.12
N CYS A 204 -11.95 -37.22 31.10
CA CYS A 204 -12.31 -35.82 30.99
C CYS A 204 -11.14 -35.01 30.39
N SER A 205 -11.38 -33.73 30.08
CA SER A 205 -10.34 -32.79 29.68
C SER A 205 -10.40 -31.54 30.55
N LEU A 206 -9.26 -31.18 31.14
CA LEU A 206 -9.10 -29.99 31.99
C LEU A 206 -8.43 -28.81 31.25
N ASN A 207 -8.12 -28.98 29.96
CA ASN A 207 -7.36 -27.98 29.21
C ASN A 207 -8.25 -26.89 28.58
N ASN A 208 -9.57 -27.04 28.67
CA ASN A 208 -10.56 -26.24 27.95
C ASN A 208 -11.12 -25.07 28.78
N ALA A 209 -10.45 -24.68 29.88
CA ALA A 209 -10.90 -23.61 30.77
C ALA A 209 -11.11 -22.25 30.07
N MET A 210 -10.42 -22.01 28.95
CA MET A 210 -10.64 -20.85 28.07
C MET A 210 -12.06 -20.80 27.47
N TYR A 211 -12.78 -21.91 27.41
CA TYR A 211 -14.18 -21.97 26.97
C TYR A 211 -15.18 -21.89 28.14
N PHE A 212 -14.75 -21.90 29.41
CA PHE A 212 -15.64 -22.00 30.57
C PHE A 212 -15.75 -20.70 31.40
N ILE A 213 -16.97 -20.41 31.85
CA ILE A 213 -17.33 -19.35 32.80
C ILE A 213 -17.84 -20.03 34.07
N ASP A 214 -17.15 -19.76 35.18
CA ASP A 214 -17.55 -20.17 36.53
C ASP A 214 -18.61 -19.20 37.08
N ASN A 215 -19.75 -19.73 37.50
CA ASN A 215 -20.82 -18.98 38.15
C ASN A 215 -21.23 -19.59 39.52
N SER A 216 -20.40 -20.45 40.11
CA SER A 216 -20.60 -21.03 41.46
C SER A 216 -20.70 -19.97 42.58
N SER A 217 -20.28 -18.73 42.27
CA SER A 217 -20.41 -17.56 43.14
C SER A 217 -21.76 -16.81 43.01
N GLY A 218 -22.62 -17.21 42.07
CA GLY A 218 -23.89 -16.56 41.76
C GLY A 218 -23.79 -15.11 41.30
N THR A 219 -22.64 -14.72 40.73
CA THR A 219 -22.36 -13.33 40.32
C THR A 219 -22.98 -12.96 38.98
N ILE A 220 -23.25 -13.95 38.13
CA ILE A 220 -23.97 -13.79 36.86
C ILE A 220 -25.44 -14.19 37.07
N LEU A 221 -26.35 -13.44 36.44
CA LEU A 221 -27.80 -13.60 36.61
C LEU A 221 -28.39 -14.77 35.81
N THR A 222 -27.91 -15.97 36.09
CA THR A 222 -28.47 -17.28 35.68
C THR A 222 -28.39 -18.25 36.87
N GLN A 223 -29.27 -19.24 36.93
CA GLN A 223 -29.22 -20.30 37.94
C GLN A 223 -28.06 -21.28 37.70
N MET A 224 -27.58 -21.44 36.47
CA MET A 224 -26.49 -22.37 36.14
C MET A 224 -25.22 -22.05 36.92
N ASP A 225 -24.67 -23.02 37.65
CA ASP A 225 -23.41 -22.88 38.39
C ASP A 225 -22.16 -22.81 37.48
N GLY A 226 -22.26 -23.32 36.25
CA GLY A 226 -21.21 -23.13 35.24
C GLY A 226 -21.74 -23.20 33.81
N PHE A 227 -21.11 -22.47 32.90
CA PHE A 227 -21.49 -22.48 31.48
C PHE A 227 -20.34 -22.04 30.56
N SER A 228 -20.44 -22.34 29.27
CA SER A 228 -19.42 -21.99 28.29
C SER A 228 -19.51 -20.52 27.86
N ARG A 229 -18.39 -19.95 27.42
CA ARG A 229 -18.40 -18.80 26.51
C ARG A 229 -19.16 -19.18 25.22
N PRO A 230 -19.69 -18.21 24.45
CA PRO A 230 -20.20 -18.48 23.11
C PRO A 230 -19.10 -19.15 22.24
N MET A 231 -19.44 -20.26 21.61
CA MET A 231 -18.54 -21.04 20.76
C MET A 231 -19.13 -21.18 19.37
N THR A 232 -18.36 -20.82 18.35
CA THR A 232 -18.70 -21.11 16.95
C THR A 232 -18.14 -22.49 16.59
N THR A 233 -18.99 -23.39 16.10
CA THR A 233 -18.55 -24.71 15.61
C THR A 233 -18.93 -24.90 14.14
N THR A 234 -18.00 -25.49 13.38
CA THR A 234 -18.10 -25.73 11.94
C THR A 234 -18.28 -27.22 11.63
N LEU A 235 -19.15 -27.55 10.66
CA LEU A 235 -19.17 -28.84 9.99
C LEU A 235 -18.68 -28.68 8.55
N ASP A 236 -17.78 -29.55 8.13
CA ASP A 236 -17.12 -29.52 6.82
C ASP A 236 -17.71 -30.49 5.78
N LYS A 237 -17.29 -30.30 4.52
CA LYS A 237 -17.44 -31.25 3.41
C LYS A 237 -18.90 -31.56 3.04
N LEU A 238 -19.81 -30.60 3.26
CA LEU A 238 -21.18 -30.66 2.77
C LEU A 238 -21.21 -30.45 1.26
N GLN A 239 -22.27 -30.95 0.61
CA GLN A 239 -22.50 -30.77 -0.81
C GLN A 239 -23.55 -29.67 -1.01
N PRO A 240 -23.19 -28.52 -1.63
CA PRO A 240 -24.13 -27.44 -1.92
C PRO A 240 -25.41 -27.93 -2.61
N GLY A 241 -26.56 -27.43 -2.15
CA GLY A 241 -27.88 -27.75 -2.68
C GLY A 241 -28.43 -29.14 -2.31
N GLN A 242 -27.67 -29.98 -1.58
CA GLN A 242 -28.15 -31.29 -1.12
C GLN A 242 -28.92 -31.21 0.20
N ARG A 243 -29.85 -32.15 0.43
CA ARG A 243 -30.61 -32.23 1.69
C ARG A 243 -29.84 -33.04 2.73
N TYR A 244 -29.66 -32.46 3.90
CA TYR A 244 -29.13 -33.11 5.10
C TYR A 244 -30.18 -33.13 6.21
N LYS A 245 -30.22 -34.21 6.98
CA LYS A 245 -31.03 -34.30 8.20
C LYS A 245 -30.17 -33.97 9.42
N VAL A 246 -30.63 -33.03 10.23
CA VAL A 246 -30.01 -32.59 11.48
C VAL A 246 -30.86 -33.06 12.67
N LYS A 247 -30.18 -33.44 13.76
CA LYS A 247 -30.76 -33.77 15.06
C LYS A 247 -29.95 -33.07 16.16
N LEU A 248 -30.56 -32.12 16.87
CA LEU A 248 -30.07 -31.60 18.15
C LEU A 248 -30.52 -32.56 19.25
N ALA A 249 -29.63 -32.94 20.15
CA ALA A 249 -29.96 -33.79 21.29
C ALA A 249 -29.21 -33.34 22.55
N LEU A 250 -29.93 -33.31 23.67
CA LEU A 250 -29.44 -33.01 25.03
C LEU A 250 -30.07 -34.03 25.99
N ALA A 251 -29.29 -34.59 26.91
CA ALA A 251 -29.77 -35.52 27.95
C ALA A 251 -28.81 -35.60 29.13
N ASP A 252 -29.34 -35.91 30.31
CA ASP A 252 -28.53 -36.12 31.51
C ASP A 252 -27.87 -37.51 31.47
N THR A 253 -26.70 -37.59 32.11
CA THR A 253 -25.83 -38.77 32.10
C THR A 253 -25.66 -39.33 33.52
N GLY A 254 -25.93 -40.63 33.68
CA GLY A 254 -25.70 -41.34 34.94
C GLY A 254 -26.92 -41.36 35.86
N ASP A 255 -27.56 -40.21 36.09
CA ASP A 255 -28.90 -40.13 36.70
C ASP A 255 -29.77 -38.98 36.13
N GLN A 256 -30.78 -38.53 36.87
CA GLN A 256 -31.76 -37.50 36.49
C GLN A 256 -31.61 -36.22 37.34
N ALA A 257 -30.53 -36.08 38.11
CA ALA A 257 -30.30 -34.99 39.04
C ALA A 257 -29.24 -34.02 38.51
N TYR A 258 -29.40 -32.74 38.86
CA TYR A 258 -28.72 -31.58 38.26
C TYR A 258 -29.11 -31.41 36.78
N ASP A 259 -29.42 -30.17 36.39
CA ASP A 259 -30.02 -29.93 35.08
C ASP A 259 -29.02 -29.24 34.14
N SER A 260 -28.83 -29.80 32.94
CA SER A 260 -28.03 -29.18 31.89
C SER A 260 -28.86 -28.37 30.90
N SER A 261 -28.21 -27.40 30.24
CA SER A 261 -28.82 -26.43 29.34
C SER A 261 -27.94 -26.12 28.13
N ALA A 262 -28.55 -25.97 26.96
CA ALA A 262 -27.89 -25.58 25.72
C ALA A 262 -28.62 -24.41 25.04
N PHE A 263 -27.88 -23.37 24.67
CA PHE A 263 -28.38 -22.17 23.98
C PHE A 263 -27.76 -22.11 22.58
N PHE A 264 -28.63 -22.05 21.58
CA PHE A 264 -28.27 -22.22 20.17
C PHE A 264 -28.75 -21.03 19.36
N ARG A 265 -27.84 -20.33 18.69
CA ARG A 265 -28.16 -19.28 17.70
C ARG A 265 -27.82 -19.79 16.30
N TRP A 266 -28.62 -19.32 15.33
CA TRP A 266 -28.84 -19.84 13.97
C TRP A 266 -27.73 -20.71 13.34
N LEU A 267 -28.17 -21.66 12.49
CA LEU A 267 -27.25 -22.23 11.51
C LEU A 267 -26.96 -21.15 10.45
N THR A 268 -25.72 -21.08 9.98
CA THR A 268 -25.36 -20.43 8.72
C THR A 268 -24.72 -21.47 7.80
N SER A 269 -24.61 -21.18 6.51
CA SER A 269 -23.79 -21.99 5.60
C SER A 269 -22.94 -21.10 4.71
N THR A 270 -21.71 -21.54 4.51
CA THR A 270 -20.60 -20.78 3.96
C THR A 270 -19.80 -21.65 3.00
N ASP A 271 -19.05 -20.99 2.12
CA ASP A 271 -18.13 -21.58 1.15
C ASP A 271 -16.70 -21.47 1.69
N SER A 272 -15.98 -22.59 1.66
CA SER A 272 -14.62 -22.71 2.20
C SER A 272 -13.57 -21.88 1.46
N THR A 273 -13.89 -21.26 0.33
CA THR A 273 -13.02 -20.26 -0.31
C THR A 273 -12.86 -19.04 0.60
N GLN A 274 -11.62 -18.74 0.99
CA GLN A 274 -11.30 -17.66 1.93
C GLN A 274 -11.41 -16.25 1.32
N VAL A 275 -11.77 -15.28 2.17
CA VAL A 275 -11.69 -13.83 1.93
C VAL A 275 -11.05 -13.13 3.15
N ASP A 276 -10.84 -11.82 3.09
CA ASP A 276 -10.43 -10.95 4.21
C ASP A 276 -11.33 -9.71 4.20
N LEU A 277 -12.21 -9.58 5.19
CA LEU A 277 -13.15 -8.46 5.32
C LEU A 277 -12.84 -7.58 6.54
N ALA A 278 -12.34 -6.38 6.29
CA ALA A 278 -12.17 -5.37 7.33
C ALA A 278 -13.44 -4.51 7.50
N LEU A 279 -13.86 -4.27 8.74
CA LEU A 279 -14.93 -3.32 9.10
C LEU A 279 -14.33 -2.07 9.75
N ASN A 280 -14.61 -0.91 9.17
CA ASN A 280 -14.18 0.38 9.71
C ASN A 280 -15.37 1.28 10.03
N THR A 281 -15.24 2.12 11.05
CA THR A 281 -16.26 3.11 11.45
C THR A 281 -15.67 4.52 11.57
N ARG A 282 -16.49 5.53 11.26
CA ARG A 282 -16.15 6.95 11.44
C ARG A 282 -17.39 7.75 11.82
N ALA A 283 -17.25 8.61 12.82
CA ALA A 283 -18.26 9.62 13.16
C ALA A 283 -17.87 10.99 12.59
N SER A 284 -18.85 11.86 12.35
CA SER A 284 -18.59 13.26 11.97
C SER A 284 -17.97 14.08 13.12
N THR A 285 -18.22 13.69 14.37
CA THR A 285 -17.50 14.16 15.57
C THR A 285 -17.54 13.09 16.66
N LEU A 286 -16.50 13.01 17.50
CA LEU A 286 -16.48 12.17 18.71
C LEU A 286 -17.12 12.87 19.92
N LYS A 287 -17.42 14.17 19.84
CA LYS A 287 -18.06 14.99 20.87
C LYS A 287 -19.39 15.58 20.38
N PRO A 288 -20.42 14.79 20.04
CA PRO A 288 -21.67 15.38 19.55
C PRO A 288 -22.43 16.15 20.64
N GLU A 289 -23.26 17.11 20.25
CA GLU A 289 -24.14 17.81 21.18
C GLU A 289 -25.23 16.88 21.74
N LYS A 290 -25.50 16.96 23.05
CA LYS A 290 -26.62 16.25 23.70
C LYS A 290 -27.97 16.73 23.17
N GLY A 291 -28.78 15.79 22.65
CA GLY A 291 -30.04 16.08 21.98
C GLY A 291 -29.90 16.36 20.47
N GLY A 292 -28.67 16.61 19.99
CA GLY A 292 -28.34 16.89 18.60
C GLY A 292 -28.30 15.65 17.70
N TYR A 293 -27.73 15.83 16.51
CA TYR A 293 -27.61 14.78 15.50
C TYR A 293 -26.14 14.53 15.14
N LEU A 294 -25.82 13.26 14.85
CA LEU A 294 -24.49 12.81 14.45
C LEU A 294 -24.61 11.95 13.19
N ASP A 295 -23.72 12.15 12.23
CA ASP A 295 -23.56 11.22 11.11
C ASP A 295 -22.45 10.21 11.44
N VAL A 296 -22.76 8.91 11.33
CA VAL A 296 -21.80 7.81 11.50
C VAL A 296 -21.79 6.96 10.24
N SER A 297 -20.61 6.70 9.69
CA SER A 297 -20.43 5.76 8.58
C SER A 297 -19.76 4.47 9.03
N TYR A 298 -20.21 3.36 8.46
CA TYR A 298 -19.53 2.05 8.54
C TYR A 298 -19.14 1.62 7.13
N THR A 299 -17.96 1.06 6.98
CA THR A 299 -17.42 0.59 5.69
C THR A 299 -16.87 -0.81 5.85
N VAL A 300 -17.43 -1.75 5.08
CA VAL A 300 -16.82 -3.07 4.86
C VAL A 300 -15.89 -2.95 3.66
N LYS A 301 -14.63 -3.36 3.81
CA LYS A 301 -13.67 -3.51 2.73
C LYS A 301 -13.29 -4.97 2.61
N ASN A 302 -13.26 -5.49 1.39
CA ASN A 302 -12.70 -6.79 1.09
C ASN A 302 -11.27 -6.56 0.57
N ASN A 303 -10.26 -7.08 1.28
CA ASN A 303 -8.86 -6.98 0.84
C ASN A 303 -8.40 -8.20 0.04
N SER A 304 -9.27 -9.18 -0.17
CA SER A 304 -8.95 -10.40 -0.93
C SER A 304 -9.23 -10.24 -2.43
N PRO A 305 -8.57 -11.06 -3.28
CA PRO A 305 -8.85 -11.12 -4.72
C PRO A 305 -10.16 -11.85 -5.06
N SER A 306 -10.88 -12.40 -4.08
CA SER A 306 -12.14 -13.13 -4.26
C SER A 306 -13.33 -12.26 -3.86
N ALA A 307 -14.37 -12.19 -4.67
CA ALA A 307 -15.62 -11.51 -4.30
C ALA A 307 -16.47 -12.38 -3.37
N THR A 308 -17.19 -11.77 -2.43
CA THR A 308 -18.09 -12.47 -1.50
C THR A 308 -19.48 -11.84 -1.48
N LYS A 309 -20.49 -12.65 -1.12
CA LYS A 309 -21.91 -12.29 -1.17
C LYS A 309 -22.58 -12.45 0.19
N LEU A 310 -23.82 -11.99 0.27
CA LEU A 310 -24.70 -12.10 1.45
C LEU A 310 -24.12 -11.50 2.74
N VAL A 311 -23.12 -10.62 2.66
CA VAL A 311 -22.41 -10.05 3.82
C VAL A 311 -23.38 -9.26 4.71
N LYS A 312 -23.30 -9.46 6.04
CA LYS A 312 -24.14 -8.79 7.04
C LYS A 312 -23.31 -8.22 8.18
N VAL A 313 -23.58 -6.97 8.53
CA VAL A 313 -22.95 -6.28 9.67
C VAL A 313 -24.00 -6.04 10.76
N GLY A 314 -23.64 -6.30 12.01
CA GLY A 314 -24.40 -5.90 13.18
C GLY A 314 -23.84 -4.60 13.74
N ILE A 315 -24.69 -3.59 13.92
CA ILE A 315 -24.35 -2.30 14.53
C ILE A 315 -25.19 -2.18 15.81
N GLU A 316 -24.54 -2.20 16.97
CA GLU A 316 -25.26 -2.16 18.26
C GLU A 316 -25.32 -0.74 18.80
N LEU A 317 -26.52 -0.17 18.79
CA LEU A 317 -26.81 1.18 19.27
C LEU A 317 -27.29 1.12 20.73
N PRO A 318 -26.56 1.69 21.70
CA PRO A 318 -27.01 1.72 23.09
C PRO A 318 -28.27 2.55 23.31
N ASP A 319 -28.97 2.26 24.41
CA ASP A 319 -30.12 3.04 24.87
C ASP A 319 -29.83 4.54 24.92
N GLY A 320 -30.70 5.33 24.30
CA GLY A 320 -30.57 6.77 24.16
C GLY A 320 -29.94 7.23 22.85
N LEU A 321 -29.40 6.33 22.02
CA LEU A 321 -29.19 6.60 20.59
C LEU A 321 -30.40 6.16 19.78
N ARG A 322 -30.70 6.91 18.71
CA ARG A 322 -31.79 6.57 17.79
C ARG A 322 -31.40 6.83 16.35
N VAL A 323 -31.61 5.86 15.45
CA VAL A 323 -31.47 6.09 14.01
C VAL A 323 -32.62 6.96 13.51
N VAL A 324 -32.27 8.05 12.84
CA VAL A 324 -33.18 9.02 12.23
C VAL A 324 -33.35 8.72 10.75
N SER A 325 -32.25 8.43 10.06
CA SER A 325 -32.22 8.02 8.65
C SER A 325 -30.99 7.17 8.34
N SER A 326 -31.07 6.41 7.25
CA SER A 326 -29.97 5.66 6.65
C SER A 326 -30.02 5.83 5.13
N ASP A 327 -28.88 5.89 4.48
CA ASP A 327 -28.75 5.87 3.01
C ASP A 327 -28.91 4.46 2.39
N ALA A 328 -28.78 3.39 3.18
CA ALA A 328 -28.94 2.00 2.74
C ALA A 328 -30.41 1.57 2.50
N GLY A 329 -31.38 2.48 2.67
CA GLY A 329 -32.80 2.19 2.43
C GLY A 329 -33.32 1.01 3.25
N SER A 330 -33.91 0.02 2.59
CA SER A 330 -34.42 -1.20 3.24
C SER A 330 -33.34 -2.22 3.61
N ALA A 331 -32.09 -2.01 3.20
CA ALA A 331 -30.99 -2.92 3.54
C ALA A 331 -30.50 -2.76 4.98
N PHE A 332 -30.89 -1.70 5.70
CA PHE A 332 -30.62 -1.54 7.13
C PHE A 332 -31.89 -1.61 7.97
N ASN A 333 -31.91 -2.47 8.98
CA ASN A 333 -33.03 -2.61 9.90
C ASN A 333 -32.69 -1.98 11.26
N ALA A 334 -33.19 -0.76 11.47
CA ALA A 334 -32.96 0.01 12.70
C ALA A 334 -33.50 -0.64 14.00
N ASN A 335 -34.39 -1.63 13.92
CA ASN A 335 -34.88 -2.35 15.10
C ASN A 335 -33.95 -3.49 15.52
N THR A 336 -33.15 -4.03 14.60
CA THR A 336 -32.23 -5.16 14.87
C THR A 336 -30.76 -4.76 14.79
N GLY A 337 -30.46 -3.54 14.33
CA GLY A 337 -29.09 -3.08 14.08
C GLY A 337 -28.41 -3.74 12.88
N ILE A 338 -29.13 -4.56 12.09
CA ILE A 338 -28.51 -5.36 11.02
C ILE A 338 -28.50 -4.56 9.72
N TRP A 339 -27.32 -4.46 9.13
CA TRP A 339 -27.09 -3.99 7.76
C TRP A 339 -26.81 -5.19 6.84
N ASP A 340 -27.67 -5.38 5.84
CA ASP A 340 -27.49 -6.31 4.75
C ASP A 340 -26.62 -5.66 3.67
N VAL A 341 -25.31 -5.88 3.75
CA VAL A 341 -24.33 -5.34 2.80
C VAL A 341 -24.53 -5.99 1.43
N GLY A 342 -24.82 -7.29 1.40
CA GLY A 342 -25.03 -8.06 0.18
C GLY A 342 -23.71 -8.44 -0.50
N ASN A 343 -23.50 -8.04 -1.75
CA ASN A 343 -22.29 -8.35 -2.50
C ASN A 343 -21.15 -7.34 -2.23
N VAL A 344 -19.95 -7.85 -1.98
CA VAL A 344 -18.71 -7.07 -1.86
C VAL A 344 -17.71 -7.63 -2.88
N ALA A 345 -17.33 -6.82 -3.85
CA ALA A 345 -16.39 -7.23 -4.91
C ALA A 345 -15.00 -7.54 -4.35
N ALA A 346 -14.19 -8.28 -5.10
CA ALA A 346 -12.76 -8.43 -4.87
C ALA A 346 -12.09 -7.05 -4.81
N GLN A 347 -11.19 -6.82 -3.85
CA GLN A 347 -10.58 -5.51 -3.55
C GLN A 347 -11.57 -4.34 -3.34
N GLY A 348 -12.87 -4.62 -3.24
CA GLY A 348 -13.95 -3.64 -3.21
C GLY A 348 -14.34 -3.21 -1.82
N SER A 349 -15.14 -2.15 -1.73
CA SER A 349 -15.74 -1.70 -0.47
C SER A 349 -17.22 -1.37 -0.63
N ARG A 350 -17.93 -1.39 0.50
CA ARG A 350 -19.33 -0.98 0.62
C ARG A 350 -19.46 -0.18 1.91
N SER A 351 -20.23 0.90 1.87
CA SER A 351 -20.45 1.77 3.03
C SER A 351 -21.94 2.02 3.28
N ILE A 352 -22.26 2.36 4.52
CA ILE A 352 -23.54 2.88 4.99
C ILE A 352 -23.29 4.15 5.80
N LYS A 353 -24.16 5.13 5.67
CA LYS A 353 -24.21 6.33 6.51
C LYS A 353 -25.52 6.35 7.30
N LEU A 354 -25.39 6.32 8.63
CA LEU A 354 -26.48 6.45 9.59
C LEU A 354 -26.48 7.87 10.17
N ARG A 355 -27.65 8.53 10.18
CA ARG A 355 -27.87 9.73 10.99
C ARG A 355 -28.50 9.30 12.32
N LEU A 356 -27.78 9.54 13.40
CA LEU A 356 -28.19 9.23 14.77
C LEU A 356 -28.65 10.49 15.48
N GLN A 357 -29.71 10.39 16.30
CA GLN A 357 -30.05 11.37 17.32
C GLN A 357 -29.37 10.96 18.63
N ILE A 358 -28.72 11.91 19.29
CA ILE A 358 -27.90 11.69 20.48
C ILE A 358 -28.70 12.01 21.75
N GLY A 359 -28.74 11.07 22.68
CA GLY A 359 -29.39 11.26 23.99
C GLY A 359 -28.49 11.97 25.02
N ASN A 360 -28.83 11.81 26.30
CA ASN A 360 -28.23 12.58 27.39
C ASN A 360 -27.06 11.89 28.12
N ALA A 361 -26.65 10.68 27.71
CA ALA A 361 -25.56 9.96 28.37
C ALA A 361 -24.23 10.71 28.25
N SER A 362 -23.32 10.49 29.19
CA SER A 362 -21.98 11.10 29.17
C SER A 362 -20.99 10.37 28.25
N ILE A 363 -21.29 9.12 27.89
CA ILE A 363 -20.51 8.32 26.95
C ILE A 363 -21.46 7.36 26.22
N TYR A 364 -21.21 7.11 24.94
CA TYR A 364 -21.82 6.05 24.16
C TYR A 364 -20.73 5.20 23.51
N ASN A 365 -20.83 3.88 23.65
CA ASN A 365 -19.94 2.92 22.98
C ASN A 365 -20.77 2.14 21.97
N ILE A 366 -20.43 2.26 20.69
CA ILE A 366 -21.18 1.72 19.55
C ILE A 366 -20.28 0.68 18.85
N PRO A 367 -20.28 -0.58 19.31
CA PRO A 367 -19.60 -1.65 18.61
C PRO A 367 -20.37 -2.08 17.36
N ALA A 368 -19.64 -2.48 16.33
CA ALA A 368 -20.14 -3.14 15.15
C ALA A 368 -19.22 -4.29 14.73
N GLU A 369 -19.75 -5.26 13.99
CA GLU A 369 -19.11 -6.54 13.72
C GLU A 369 -19.70 -7.16 12.44
N ILE A 370 -18.87 -7.81 11.61
CA ILE A 370 -19.36 -8.64 10.50
C ILE A 370 -19.94 -9.93 11.10
N LEU A 371 -21.25 -10.12 10.99
CA LEU A 371 -21.94 -11.27 11.59
C LEU A 371 -21.94 -12.50 10.68
N TYR A 372 -21.68 -12.31 9.39
CA TYR A 372 -21.68 -13.34 8.36
C TYR A 372 -21.19 -12.77 7.02
N ALA A 373 -20.40 -13.57 6.30
CA ALA A 373 -20.17 -13.48 4.86
C ALA A 373 -20.44 -14.87 4.25
N PHE A 374 -20.70 -14.95 2.93
CA PHE A 374 -20.87 -16.28 2.30
C PHE A 374 -19.57 -17.07 2.23
N ASN A 375 -18.44 -16.39 2.12
CA ASN A 375 -17.10 -16.95 2.12
C ASN A 375 -16.48 -16.85 3.52
N GLU A 376 -15.70 -17.85 3.91
CA GLU A 376 -14.99 -17.84 5.21
C GLU A 376 -13.95 -16.72 5.28
N ASP A 377 -13.81 -16.13 6.46
CA ASP A 377 -12.86 -15.05 6.73
C ASP A 377 -11.95 -15.50 7.90
N PRO A 378 -10.69 -15.93 7.65
CA PRO A 378 -9.92 -16.76 8.58
C PRO A 378 -9.62 -16.15 9.96
N ASN A 379 -9.65 -14.82 10.08
CA ASN A 379 -9.44 -14.08 11.33
C ASN A 379 -10.75 -13.53 11.92
N SER A 380 -11.90 -13.72 11.27
CA SER A 380 -13.22 -13.39 11.79
C SER A 380 -13.72 -14.49 12.74
N THR A 381 -14.35 -14.11 13.84
CA THR A 381 -15.13 -15.05 14.67
C THR A 381 -16.42 -14.38 15.13
N PRO A 382 -17.52 -14.50 14.37
CA PRO A 382 -18.74 -13.76 14.65
C PRO A 382 -19.24 -13.91 16.09
N PHE A 383 -19.59 -12.76 16.69
CA PHE A 383 -20.10 -12.56 18.04
C PHE A 383 -19.06 -12.65 19.18
N ASN A 384 -17.74 -12.64 18.91
CA ASN A 384 -16.71 -12.75 19.94
C ASN A 384 -16.23 -11.41 20.53
N ARG A 385 -16.33 -10.30 19.79
CA ARG A 385 -15.98 -8.93 20.18
C ARG A 385 -14.67 -8.78 20.96
N GLN A 386 -13.58 -8.91 20.21
CA GLN A 386 -12.18 -8.82 20.62
C GLN A 386 -11.75 -9.96 21.54
N THR A 387 -11.46 -11.10 20.90
CA THR A 387 -10.57 -12.11 21.51
C THR A 387 -9.37 -12.45 20.63
N HIS A 388 -9.26 -11.96 19.40
CA HIS A 388 -8.12 -12.24 18.52
C HIS A 388 -7.27 -10.97 18.21
N PRO A 389 -5.92 -11.03 18.24
CA PRO A 389 -5.06 -9.87 17.95
C PRO A 389 -5.14 -9.33 16.50
N SER A 390 -5.77 -10.08 15.59
CA SER A 390 -5.89 -9.74 14.16
C SER A 390 -7.34 -9.52 13.69
N GLU A 391 -8.30 -9.43 14.61
CA GLU A 391 -9.74 -9.29 14.35
C GLU A 391 -10.08 -7.91 13.75
N ASN A 392 -10.03 -7.80 12.41
CA ASN A 392 -10.19 -6.55 11.65
C ASN A 392 -11.64 -6.32 11.14
N ASP A 393 -12.51 -7.30 11.34
CA ASP A 393 -13.94 -7.35 10.99
C ASP A 393 -14.86 -6.76 12.08
N THR A 394 -14.27 -6.29 13.20
CA THR A 394 -14.93 -5.50 14.23
C THR A 394 -14.57 -4.01 14.15
N ALA A 395 -15.52 -3.15 14.49
CA ALA A 395 -15.33 -1.71 14.59
C ALA A 395 -15.91 -1.18 15.90
N PHE A 396 -15.21 -0.24 16.55
CA PHE A 396 -15.65 0.33 17.81
C PHE A 396 -15.62 1.86 17.77
N LEU A 397 -16.75 2.48 18.10
CA LEU A 397 -16.89 3.93 18.16
C LEU A 397 -17.27 4.37 19.59
N SER A 398 -16.44 5.23 20.20
CA SER A 398 -16.75 5.86 21.49
C SER A 398 -17.04 7.34 21.32
N LEU A 399 -18.19 7.80 21.81
CA LEU A 399 -18.66 9.18 21.74
C LEU A 399 -18.76 9.76 23.15
N THR A 400 -18.34 11.01 23.34
CA THR A 400 -18.44 11.75 24.61
C THR A 400 -19.29 13.01 24.41
N PRO A 401 -20.63 12.92 24.55
CA PRO A 401 -21.51 14.03 24.22
C PRO A 401 -21.36 15.24 25.15
N ILE A 402 -21.38 16.46 24.59
CA ILE A 402 -21.21 17.71 25.33
C ILE A 402 -22.50 18.59 25.32
N SER A 403 -22.45 19.73 25.99
CA SER A 403 -23.54 20.72 26.05
C SER A 403 -22.97 22.07 25.64
N ASN A 404 -23.31 22.53 24.43
CA ASN A 404 -22.63 23.64 23.76
C ASN A 404 -22.78 25.01 24.46
N LYS A 405 -21.79 25.88 24.26
CA LYS A 405 -21.78 27.31 24.62
C LYS A 405 -21.12 28.12 23.50
N ALA A 406 -21.72 29.26 23.16
CA ALA A 406 -21.17 30.15 22.15
C ALA A 406 -19.79 30.75 22.55
N PRO A 407 -18.91 31.01 21.57
CA PRO A 407 -17.60 31.62 21.78
C PRO A 407 -17.72 33.10 22.21
N SER A 408 -16.67 33.62 22.84
CA SER A 408 -16.57 35.02 23.27
C SER A 408 -15.42 35.76 22.58
N ILE A 409 -15.71 36.89 21.95
CA ILE A 409 -14.71 37.80 21.35
C ILE A 409 -14.03 38.61 22.47
N ASN A 410 -12.71 38.74 22.40
CA ASN A 410 -11.87 39.48 23.34
C ASN A 410 -11.46 40.84 22.74
N SER A 411 -12.38 41.80 22.72
CA SER A 411 -12.19 43.15 22.14
C SER A 411 -11.32 44.09 22.99
N SER A 412 -10.06 43.72 23.21
CA SER A 412 -9.14 44.49 24.08
C SER A 412 -8.59 45.78 23.47
N ASN A 413 -8.73 46.01 22.16
CA ASN A 413 -8.00 47.07 21.44
C ASN A 413 -8.84 48.26 20.93
N ARG A 414 -10.20 48.19 20.93
CA ARG A 414 -11.06 49.33 20.58
C ARG A 414 -12.34 49.37 21.41
N LEU A 415 -12.60 50.52 22.05
CA LEU A 415 -13.76 50.76 22.92
C LEU A 415 -14.54 52.05 22.56
N ASP A 416 -14.20 52.75 21.47
CA ASP A 416 -14.73 54.09 21.17
C ASP A 416 -15.52 54.24 19.86
N GLY A 417 -15.52 53.22 18.98
CA GLY A 417 -16.27 53.25 17.72
C GLY A 417 -15.66 54.14 16.61
N SER A 418 -14.37 54.48 16.70
CA SER A 418 -13.66 55.25 15.66
C SER A 418 -13.29 54.41 14.42
N PRO A 419 -13.31 54.96 13.18
CA PRO A 419 -12.83 54.28 11.97
C PRO A 419 -11.31 53.99 11.98
N LEU A 420 -10.87 52.94 11.26
CA LEU A 420 -9.46 52.62 11.02
C LEU A 420 -8.99 53.28 9.72
N SER A 421 -8.11 54.29 9.77
CA SER A 421 -7.59 54.96 8.56
C SER A 421 -6.29 54.31 8.06
N ILE A 422 -6.20 54.08 6.75
CA ILE A 422 -5.06 53.50 6.03
C ILE A 422 -4.80 54.28 4.72
N PRO A 423 -3.55 54.39 4.25
CA PRO A 423 -3.26 54.83 2.88
C PRO A 423 -3.83 53.84 1.85
N GLU A 424 -4.07 54.30 0.63
CA GLU A 424 -4.31 53.39 -0.48
C GLU A 424 -3.08 52.52 -0.79
N ASN A 425 -3.27 51.46 -1.58
CA ASN A 425 -2.24 50.45 -1.85
C ASN A 425 -1.61 49.78 -0.59
N THR A 426 -2.18 49.99 0.60
CA THR A 426 -1.80 49.28 1.83
C THR A 426 -2.12 47.79 1.72
N THR A 427 -1.10 46.94 1.89
CA THR A 427 -1.22 45.48 1.85
C THR A 427 -1.02 44.83 3.22
N GLY A 428 -1.59 43.63 3.41
CA GLY A 428 -1.40 42.81 4.61
C GLY A 428 -2.50 42.94 5.67
N VAL A 429 -2.19 42.48 6.89
CA VAL A 429 -3.15 42.39 8.01
C VAL A 429 -3.39 43.77 8.64
N LEU A 430 -4.64 44.22 8.60
CA LEU A 430 -5.08 45.51 9.16
C LEU A 430 -5.47 45.41 10.63
N LEU A 431 -6.03 44.27 11.05
CA LEU A 431 -6.48 44.02 12.41
C LEU A 431 -6.41 42.51 12.74
N ASP A 432 -6.05 42.19 13.98
CA ASP A 432 -6.02 40.83 14.54
C ASP A 432 -7.00 40.76 15.72
N VAL A 433 -7.99 39.86 15.65
CA VAL A 433 -9.13 39.79 16.60
C VAL A 433 -9.18 38.44 17.28
N ASN A 434 -9.04 38.43 18.62
CA ASN A 434 -8.98 37.19 19.39
C ASN A 434 -10.35 36.74 19.92
N ALA A 435 -10.59 35.44 20.03
CA ALA A 435 -11.77 34.80 20.62
C ALA A 435 -11.39 33.58 21.48
N THR A 436 -12.29 33.20 22.40
CA THR A 436 -12.12 32.03 23.29
C THR A 436 -13.43 31.28 23.46
N ASP A 437 -13.34 29.95 23.55
CA ASP A 437 -14.47 29.08 23.86
C ASP A 437 -14.28 28.34 25.21
N LEU A 438 -15.38 27.96 25.85
CA LEU A 438 -15.40 27.16 27.07
C LEU A 438 -15.50 25.64 26.81
N ASP A 439 -15.86 25.22 25.60
CA ASP A 439 -16.03 23.81 25.24
C ASP A 439 -14.75 23.15 24.66
N GLY A 440 -13.74 23.99 24.40
CA GLY A 440 -12.34 23.61 24.15
C GLY A 440 -11.78 24.00 22.79
N GLU A 441 -12.61 24.59 21.93
CA GLU A 441 -12.25 25.18 20.64
C GLU A 441 -11.25 26.33 20.79
N THR A 442 -10.35 26.45 19.81
CA THR A 442 -9.35 27.52 19.73
C THR A 442 -9.23 28.02 18.29
N GLU A 443 -8.56 29.16 18.10
CA GLU A 443 -8.35 29.75 16.77
C GLU A 443 -7.57 28.82 15.84
N GLY A 444 -8.03 28.71 14.59
CA GLY A 444 -7.55 27.71 13.64
C GLY A 444 -7.92 26.25 13.97
N LEU A 445 -8.55 25.98 15.12
CA LEU A 445 -8.90 24.64 15.61
C LEU A 445 -10.29 24.62 16.28
N GLY A 446 -11.32 24.78 15.45
CA GLY A 446 -12.73 24.60 15.82
C GLY A 446 -13.57 25.87 15.81
N LEU A 447 -12.96 27.05 15.93
CA LEU A 447 -13.61 28.33 15.68
C LEU A 447 -13.54 28.71 14.20
N VAL A 448 -14.66 29.19 13.64
CA VAL A 448 -14.78 29.62 12.24
C VAL A 448 -15.12 31.11 12.19
N TRP A 449 -14.27 31.89 11.51
CA TRP A 449 -14.47 33.32 11.31
C TRP A 449 -15.17 33.63 9.97
N SER A 450 -15.92 34.74 9.95
CA SER A 450 -16.65 35.23 8.77
C SER A 450 -16.84 36.75 8.85
N LEU A 451 -16.99 37.39 7.68
CA LEU A 451 -17.39 38.80 7.55
C LEU A 451 -18.82 38.89 6.99
N GLU A 452 -19.59 39.80 7.56
CA GLU A 452 -20.92 40.23 7.12
C GLU A 452 -20.92 41.76 7.04
N GLY A 453 -21.82 42.39 6.27
CA GLY A 453 -21.88 43.84 6.10
C GLY A 453 -21.95 44.29 4.64
N SER A 454 -22.14 45.60 4.43
CA SER A 454 -22.29 46.22 3.10
C SER A 454 -21.03 46.06 2.25
N ASP A 455 -19.87 46.24 2.87
CA ASP A 455 -18.57 46.30 2.18
C ASP A 455 -17.71 45.04 2.45
N ALA A 456 -18.32 43.98 2.99
CA ALA A 456 -17.65 42.76 3.43
C ALA A 456 -16.90 42.03 2.30
N SER A 457 -17.26 42.22 1.03
CA SER A 457 -16.55 41.65 -0.12
C SER A 457 -15.18 42.28 -0.38
N ALA A 458 -14.94 43.51 0.07
CA ALA A 458 -13.65 44.20 -0.11
C ALA A 458 -12.55 43.69 0.84
N PHE A 459 -12.89 42.81 1.79
CA PHE A 459 -11.97 42.26 2.79
C PHE A 459 -12.16 40.76 2.96
N TYR A 460 -11.16 40.10 3.54
CA TYR A 460 -11.28 38.74 4.05
C TYR A 460 -10.83 38.69 5.52
N ILE A 461 -11.33 37.68 6.23
CA ILE A 461 -10.88 37.31 7.58
C ILE A 461 -10.38 35.87 7.53
N ASP A 462 -9.22 35.60 8.14
CA ASP A 462 -8.68 34.24 8.21
C ASP A 462 -9.17 33.46 9.45
N GLN A 463 -8.82 32.18 9.52
CA GLN A 463 -9.21 31.29 10.63
C GLN A 463 -8.58 31.64 11.99
N LYS A 464 -7.73 32.69 12.05
CA LYS A 464 -7.14 33.24 13.27
C LYS A 464 -7.73 34.61 13.65
N GLY A 465 -8.73 35.11 12.92
CA GLY A 465 -9.36 36.40 13.20
C GLY A 465 -8.63 37.60 12.59
N ARG A 466 -7.70 37.38 11.64
CA ARG A 466 -6.93 38.45 10.99
C ARG A 466 -7.66 38.98 9.76
N ILE A 467 -7.95 40.28 9.75
CA ILE A 467 -8.66 40.99 8.67
C ILE A 467 -7.64 41.67 7.74
N SER A 468 -7.80 41.47 6.44
CA SER A 468 -6.96 42.05 5.37
C SER A 468 -7.84 42.47 4.16
N PRO A 469 -7.37 43.37 3.27
CA PRO A 469 -8.05 43.67 2.01
C PRO A 469 -8.11 42.44 1.08
N SER A 470 -9.18 42.32 0.31
CA SER A 470 -9.33 41.29 -0.75
C SER A 470 -8.59 41.66 -2.05
N THR A 471 -8.43 42.96 -2.29
CA THR A 471 -7.66 43.56 -3.40
C THR A 471 -6.86 44.74 -2.84
N THR A 472 -5.94 45.30 -3.63
CA THR A 472 -5.50 46.68 -3.37
C THR A 472 -6.72 47.59 -3.32
N LEU A 473 -6.72 48.52 -2.37
CA LEU A 473 -7.74 49.55 -2.26
C LEU A 473 -7.16 50.79 -2.95
N ASP A 474 -7.85 51.25 -3.99
CA ASP A 474 -7.57 52.37 -4.89
C ASP A 474 -8.55 53.50 -4.52
N TYR A 475 -8.04 54.72 -4.31
CA TYR A 475 -8.82 55.85 -3.79
C TYR A 475 -9.70 56.51 -4.86
N GLU A 476 -9.26 56.50 -6.12
CA GLU A 476 -9.91 57.04 -7.33
C GLU A 476 -11.04 56.12 -7.79
N LYS A 477 -10.92 54.81 -7.53
CA LYS A 477 -11.84 53.73 -7.90
C LYS A 477 -12.36 52.99 -6.65
N PRO A 478 -13.02 53.69 -5.70
CA PRO A 478 -13.52 53.07 -4.47
C PRO A 478 -14.48 51.92 -4.79
N VAL A 479 -14.20 50.76 -4.18
CA VAL A 479 -15.00 49.54 -4.29
C VAL A 479 -16.05 49.41 -3.19
N ASP A 480 -16.07 50.34 -2.23
CA ASP A 480 -17.15 50.45 -1.23
C ASP A 480 -18.50 50.72 -1.93
N GLN A 481 -19.59 50.23 -1.33
CA GLN A 481 -20.92 50.23 -1.96
C GLN A 481 -21.42 51.64 -2.30
N ASN A 482 -20.96 52.66 -1.57
CA ASN A 482 -21.47 54.02 -1.64
C ASN A 482 -20.46 55.03 -2.21
N LYS A 483 -19.25 54.58 -2.55
CA LYS A 483 -18.12 55.31 -3.14
C LYS A 483 -17.66 56.52 -2.33
N ASN A 484 -17.56 56.35 -1.01
CA ASN A 484 -17.13 57.41 -0.08
C ASN A 484 -15.77 57.12 0.59
N ASN A 485 -15.08 56.05 0.23
CA ASN A 485 -13.84 55.60 0.85
C ASN A 485 -13.97 55.29 2.36
N LEU A 486 -15.18 54.91 2.81
CA LEU A 486 -15.48 54.36 4.14
C LEU A 486 -16.18 53.01 4.03
N TYR A 487 -15.56 51.97 4.56
CA TYR A 487 -16.00 50.58 4.43
C TYR A 487 -16.59 50.07 5.76
N GLU A 488 -17.84 49.60 5.76
CA GLU A 488 -18.57 49.11 6.94
C GLU A 488 -18.66 47.57 6.99
N LEU A 489 -18.16 46.99 8.07
CA LEU A 489 -17.96 45.55 8.26
C LEU A 489 -18.53 45.08 9.61
N THR A 490 -18.87 43.79 9.70
CA THR A 490 -19.18 43.08 10.94
C THR A 490 -18.53 41.71 10.90
N TYR A 491 -17.58 41.47 11.80
CA TYR A 491 -16.91 40.18 11.90
C TYR A 491 -17.63 39.28 12.91
N LYS A 492 -17.63 37.98 12.63
CA LYS A 492 -18.41 36.97 13.33
C LYS A 492 -17.60 35.70 13.49
N VAL A 493 -17.54 35.19 14.72
CA VAL A 493 -16.91 33.90 15.05
C VAL A 493 -17.99 32.92 15.50
N CYS A 494 -17.94 31.70 14.98
CA CYS A 494 -18.84 30.61 15.35
C CYS A 494 -18.04 29.40 15.84
N ASP A 495 -18.60 28.66 16.80
CA ASP A 495 -18.10 27.35 17.21
C ASP A 495 -18.43 26.25 16.18
N SER A 496 -17.88 25.05 16.42
CA SER A 496 -18.12 23.86 15.59
C SER A 496 -19.57 23.32 15.63
N TYR A 497 -20.41 23.86 16.51
CA TYR A 497 -21.83 23.54 16.68
C TYR A 497 -22.76 24.67 16.17
N HIS A 498 -22.21 25.71 15.53
CA HIS A 498 -22.89 26.86 14.92
C HIS A 498 -23.49 27.89 15.90
N SER A 499 -23.04 27.96 17.17
CA SER A 499 -23.33 29.16 17.99
C SER A 499 -22.26 30.22 17.76
N CYS A 500 -22.64 31.51 17.75
CA CYS A 500 -21.77 32.58 17.26
C CYS A 500 -21.80 33.84 18.13
N ALA A 501 -20.74 34.65 18.01
CA ALA A 501 -20.63 36.03 18.49
C ALA A 501 -20.21 36.96 17.33
N SER A 502 -20.55 38.25 17.41
CA SER A 502 -20.27 39.23 16.34
C SER A 502 -20.03 40.65 16.88
N GLU A 503 -19.17 41.43 16.21
CA GLU A 503 -18.91 42.86 16.47
C GLU A 503 -18.67 43.64 15.14
N SER A 504 -18.80 44.98 15.15
CA SER A 504 -18.74 45.83 13.94
C SER A 504 -17.46 46.68 13.84
N LEU A 505 -17.05 47.01 12.61
CA LEU A 505 -15.80 47.71 12.27
C LEU A 505 -16.01 48.68 11.07
N THR A 506 -15.25 49.78 11.03
CA THR A 506 -15.23 50.73 9.90
C THR A 506 -13.78 51.07 9.49
N ILE A 507 -13.48 51.15 8.19
CA ILE A 507 -12.14 51.39 7.61
C ILE A 507 -12.18 52.59 6.61
N GLN A 508 -11.09 53.36 6.45
CA GLN A 508 -10.98 54.57 5.59
C GLN A 508 -9.69 54.61 4.74
N VAL A 509 -9.73 55.06 3.48
CA VAL A 509 -8.63 55.03 2.45
C VAL A 509 -8.19 56.45 1.95
N THR A 510 -6.95 56.64 1.40
CA THR A 510 -6.39 57.94 0.89
C THR A 510 -5.32 57.88 -0.26
N ASP A 511 -5.45 58.81 -1.24
CA ASP A 511 -4.78 59.23 -2.54
C ASP A 511 -3.21 59.35 -2.72
N VAL A 512 -2.66 58.97 -3.92
CA VAL A 512 -1.23 58.97 -4.46
C VAL A 512 -1.15 59.10 -6.04
N ASN A 513 0.04 59.23 -6.67
CA ASN A 513 0.30 59.34 -8.15
C ASN A 513 1.37 58.31 -8.69
N GLU A 514 1.31 57.92 -9.99
CA GLU A 514 2.04 56.76 -10.59
C GLU A 514 2.97 57.02 -11.82
N ASP A 515 3.81 56.00 -12.09
CA ASP A 515 4.65 55.63 -13.25
C ASP A 515 4.58 54.08 -13.28
N ALA A 516 4.04 53.48 -14.35
CA ALA A 516 3.45 52.14 -14.28
C ALA A 516 4.31 50.98 -14.81
N ASP A 517 5.22 51.20 -15.76
CA ASP A 517 6.19 50.20 -16.22
C ASP A 517 7.66 50.54 -15.92
N GLY A 518 7.97 51.80 -15.60
CA GLY A 518 9.28 52.23 -15.13
C GLY A 518 10.36 52.37 -16.22
N ASP A 519 9.99 52.61 -17.49
CA ASP A 519 10.93 53.00 -18.56
C ASP A 519 11.58 54.39 -18.30
N GLY A 520 10.89 55.25 -17.56
CA GLY A 520 11.29 56.61 -17.21
C GLY A 520 10.42 57.73 -17.81
N LEU A 521 9.36 57.38 -18.55
CA LEU A 521 8.23 58.25 -18.87
C LEU A 521 7.20 58.24 -17.73
N LEU A 522 6.14 59.04 -17.86
CA LEU A 522 5.02 59.06 -16.92
C LEU A 522 3.75 58.70 -17.66
N ASP A 523 2.85 58.01 -16.95
CA ASP A 523 1.48 57.61 -17.32
C ASP A 523 0.69 58.61 -18.20
N ASN A 524 0.96 59.92 -18.07
CA ASN A 524 0.25 60.98 -18.78
C ASN A 524 1.00 61.53 -20.00
N ASP A 525 2.31 61.31 -20.10
CA ASP A 525 3.16 61.74 -21.21
C ASP A 525 3.12 60.69 -22.34
N GLU A 526 3.16 59.40 -22.04
CA GLU A 526 3.02 58.28 -23.00
C GLU A 526 1.69 58.34 -23.76
N ARG A 527 0.59 58.54 -23.01
CA ARG A 527 -0.76 58.79 -23.56
C ARG A 527 -0.85 60.02 -24.47
N SER A 528 0.16 60.90 -24.46
CA SER A 528 0.25 62.07 -25.34
C SER A 528 1.08 61.84 -26.60
N ILE A 529 2.01 60.86 -26.60
CA ILE A 529 2.84 60.52 -27.76
C ILE A 529 2.30 59.32 -28.55
N GLY A 530 1.56 58.41 -27.89
CA GLY A 530 0.84 57.31 -28.55
C GLY A 530 1.23 55.90 -28.07
N THR A 531 2.27 55.81 -27.25
CA THR A 531 2.80 54.57 -26.65
C THR A 531 1.89 54.00 -25.54
N ASP A 532 2.14 52.75 -25.13
CA ASP A 532 1.32 52.03 -24.13
C ASP A 532 1.91 52.18 -22.70
N PRO A 533 1.23 52.86 -21.74
CA PRO A 533 1.74 53.12 -20.38
C PRO A 533 1.96 51.92 -19.45
N PHE A 534 2.09 50.73 -20.02
CA PHE A 534 2.27 49.45 -19.32
C PHE A 534 3.30 48.56 -20.04
N LYS A 535 4.09 49.14 -20.95
CA LYS A 535 5.12 48.50 -21.76
C LYS A 535 6.31 49.47 -21.91
N GLN A 536 7.49 48.99 -21.55
CA GLN A 536 8.74 49.74 -21.78
C GLN A 536 9.14 49.84 -23.27
N ASP A 537 8.50 49.05 -24.13
CA ASP A 537 8.82 48.80 -25.54
C ASP A 537 7.47 48.51 -26.23
N SER A 538 7.01 49.45 -27.06
CA SER A 538 5.64 49.51 -27.55
C SER A 538 5.37 48.63 -28.79
N ASP A 539 6.30 48.58 -29.75
CA ASP A 539 6.26 47.78 -30.99
C ASP A 539 6.92 46.40 -30.85
N GLY A 540 7.98 46.27 -30.07
CA GLY A 540 8.69 45.03 -29.77
C GLY A 540 10.00 44.84 -30.53
N ASP A 541 10.63 45.90 -31.04
CA ASP A 541 11.84 45.83 -31.88
C ASP A 541 13.15 45.59 -31.08
N GLY A 542 13.13 45.77 -29.76
CA GLY A 542 14.27 45.59 -28.86
C GLY A 542 14.89 46.88 -28.31
N LEU A 543 14.40 48.04 -28.71
CA LEU A 543 14.65 49.33 -28.05
C LEU A 543 13.54 49.61 -27.02
N SER A 544 13.45 50.84 -26.48
CA SER A 544 12.45 51.15 -25.44
C SER A 544 11.92 52.54 -25.70
N ASP A 545 10.62 52.79 -25.58
CA ASP A 545 9.97 54.04 -25.97
C ASP A 545 10.74 55.33 -25.60
N LYS A 546 11.40 55.35 -24.42
CA LYS A 546 12.28 56.44 -23.97
C LYS A 546 13.54 56.65 -24.82
N GLN A 547 14.12 55.63 -25.43
CA GLN A 547 15.28 55.68 -26.32
C GLN A 547 14.92 56.29 -27.67
N GLU A 548 13.96 55.74 -28.42
CA GLU A 548 13.67 56.21 -29.80
C GLU A 548 12.87 57.53 -29.84
N VAL A 549 11.96 57.80 -28.90
CA VAL A 549 11.22 59.09 -28.84
C VAL A 549 12.16 60.31 -28.67
N GLY A 550 13.41 60.07 -28.30
CA GLY A 550 14.44 61.08 -28.16
C GLY A 550 14.23 62.05 -26.98
N THR A 551 14.67 63.30 -27.17
CA THR A 551 14.76 64.31 -26.09
C THR A 551 13.71 65.41 -26.13
N ASP A 552 12.89 65.50 -27.18
CA ASP A 552 11.77 66.43 -27.30
C ASP A 552 10.47 65.67 -27.55
N LEU A 553 9.71 65.39 -26.49
CA LEU A 553 8.39 64.74 -26.56
C LEU A 553 7.33 65.54 -27.35
N THR A 554 7.67 66.72 -27.89
CA THR A 554 6.81 67.47 -28.83
C THR A 554 7.17 67.28 -30.30
N HIS A 555 8.30 66.62 -30.60
CA HIS A 555 8.78 66.23 -31.93
C HIS A 555 9.54 64.88 -31.83
N PRO A 556 8.84 63.74 -31.72
CA PRO A 556 9.45 62.41 -31.71
C PRO A 556 10.22 62.12 -33.01
N GLN A 557 11.10 61.12 -32.97
CA GLN A 557 11.91 60.69 -34.12
C GLN A 557 11.07 59.93 -35.16
N ASN A 558 11.44 60.06 -36.43
CA ASN A 558 10.95 59.31 -37.59
C ASN A 558 12.12 59.32 -38.59
N SER A 559 12.56 58.14 -39.02
CA SER A 559 13.78 57.98 -39.84
C SER A 559 13.51 57.83 -41.34
N ASP A 560 12.61 56.93 -41.78
CA ASP A 560 12.24 56.75 -43.21
C ASP A 560 11.35 57.87 -43.82
N HIS A 561 10.72 58.70 -42.98
CA HIS A 561 9.77 59.77 -43.28
C HIS A 561 8.34 59.35 -43.72
N ASP A 562 7.80 58.21 -43.24
CA ASP A 562 6.45 57.69 -43.60
C ASP A 562 5.21 58.25 -42.84
N ASP A 563 5.39 59.09 -41.83
CA ASP A 563 4.40 59.59 -40.82
C ASP A 563 4.17 58.67 -39.57
N LYS A 564 4.88 57.55 -39.41
CA LYS A 564 5.01 56.76 -38.16
C LYS A 564 6.08 57.40 -37.25
N ILE A 565 6.43 56.80 -36.12
CA ILE A 565 7.59 57.23 -35.31
C ILE A 565 8.40 55.99 -35.00
N ASP A 566 9.73 56.13 -34.86
CA ASP A 566 10.65 55.02 -34.60
C ASP A 566 10.13 54.15 -33.42
N ALA A 567 9.70 54.78 -32.31
CA ALA A 567 9.06 54.13 -31.14
C ALA A 567 7.65 53.51 -31.36
N LEU A 568 7.27 53.28 -32.62
CA LEU A 568 6.13 52.49 -33.04
C LEU A 568 6.45 51.65 -34.31
N ASP A 569 7.70 51.59 -34.78
CA ASP A 569 8.15 50.90 -36.00
C ASP A 569 9.03 49.66 -35.75
N ILE A 570 9.14 48.82 -36.77
CA ILE A 570 9.87 47.53 -36.72
C ILE A 570 10.91 47.38 -37.84
N ASP A 571 10.99 48.39 -38.69
CA ASP A 571 11.83 48.55 -39.89
C ASP A 571 11.94 50.07 -40.06
N ASP A 572 12.95 50.67 -39.43
CA ASP A 572 13.05 52.11 -39.15
C ASP A 572 13.44 52.94 -40.41
N ASP A 573 14.01 52.30 -41.43
CA ASP A 573 14.57 52.93 -42.63
C ASP A 573 14.01 52.39 -43.97
N ASN A 574 13.22 51.31 -43.93
CA ASN A 574 12.46 50.73 -45.04
C ASN A 574 13.35 50.02 -46.10
N ASP A 575 14.40 49.35 -45.64
CA ASP A 575 15.31 48.57 -46.49
C ASP A 575 14.84 47.12 -46.73
N GLY A 576 14.05 46.55 -45.82
CA GLY A 576 13.49 45.18 -45.91
C GLY A 576 13.97 44.23 -44.81
N LEU A 577 14.94 44.62 -43.99
CA LEU A 577 15.29 43.95 -42.74
C LEU A 577 14.49 44.56 -41.56
N MET A 578 14.42 43.85 -40.43
CA MET A 578 13.81 44.38 -39.21
C MET A 578 14.87 44.89 -38.24
N THR A 579 14.60 46.04 -37.58
CA THR A 579 15.52 46.75 -36.67
C THR A 579 16.23 45.83 -35.67
N LEU A 580 15.49 44.84 -35.14
CA LEU A 580 15.98 43.82 -34.19
C LEU A 580 17.20 43.02 -34.69
N HIS A 581 17.30 42.76 -35.99
CA HIS A 581 18.38 41.97 -36.60
C HIS A 581 19.65 42.80 -36.83
N GLU A 582 19.52 44.13 -36.88
CA GLU A 582 20.59 45.07 -37.26
C GLU A 582 21.21 45.82 -36.08
N ILE A 583 20.46 46.01 -34.98
CA ILE A 583 20.99 46.57 -33.71
C ILE A 583 22.17 45.72 -33.17
N GLY A 584 22.21 44.43 -33.51
CA GLY A 584 23.24 43.49 -33.07
C GLY A 584 23.20 43.21 -31.57
N SER A 585 24.30 42.69 -31.01
CA SER A 585 24.30 42.13 -29.63
C SER A 585 24.19 43.16 -28.49
N ASN A 586 24.06 44.46 -28.77
CA ASN A 586 24.06 45.51 -27.75
C ASN A 586 23.47 46.84 -28.23
N ALA A 587 22.20 47.12 -27.91
CA ALA A 587 21.51 48.38 -28.18
C ALA A 587 22.21 49.67 -27.68
N SER A 588 23.20 49.58 -26.76
CA SER A 588 24.02 50.75 -26.37
C SER A 588 25.23 51.00 -27.29
N SER A 589 25.44 50.18 -28.32
CA SER A 589 26.51 50.29 -29.33
C SER A 589 26.12 49.47 -30.57
N PRO A 590 25.19 49.96 -31.41
CA PRO A 590 24.69 49.25 -32.58
C PRO A 590 25.75 49.10 -33.69
N ILE A 591 25.41 48.32 -34.72
CA ILE A 591 26.25 48.08 -35.91
C ILE A 591 26.27 49.34 -36.80
N ASP A 592 27.40 49.58 -37.48
CA ASP A 592 27.69 50.71 -38.39
C ASP A 592 28.72 50.17 -39.40
N THR A 593 28.24 49.56 -40.49
CA THR A 593 29.07 48.74 -41.42
C THR A 593 30.02 49.60 -42.25
N ASP A 594 29.55 50.66 -42.91
CA ASP A 594 30.40 51.57 -43.71
C ASP A 594 31.25 52.54 -42.85
N HIS A 595 30.96 52.64 -41.54
CA HIS A 595 31.57 53.52 -40.55
C HIS A 595 31.30 55.03 -40.76
N ASN A 596 30.17 55.41 -41.37
CA ASN A 596 29.79 56.81 -41.57
C ASN A 596 29.21 57.48 -40.30
N GLY A 597 28.76 56.68 -39.33
CA GLY A 597 28.22 57.12 -38.05
C GLY A 597 26.69 57.21 -37.98
N ILE A 598 26.00 56.66 -38.98
CA ILE A 598 24.60 56.23 -38.94
C ILE A 598 24.65 54.70 -38.72
N PRO A 599 23.91 54.14 -37.74
CA PRO A 599 23.79 52.70 -37.59
C PRO A 599 22.98 52.06 -38.74
N ASN A 600 23.24 50.79 -39.04
CA ASN A 600 22.59 50.02 -40.13
C ASN A 600 21.06 50.17 -40.14
N TYR A 601 20.40 49.97 -38.99
CA TYR A 601 18.94 50.13 -38.81
C TYR A 601 18.37 51.54 -39.09
N LEU A 602 19.21 52.48 -39.54
CA LEU A 602 18.87 53.85 -39.92
C LEU A 602 19.51 54.26 -41.27
N ASP A 603 20.13 53.34 -42.03
CA ASP A 603 20.91 53.62 -43.26
C ASP A 603 20.65 52.64 -44.44
N PRO A 604 19.80 53.00 -45.44
CA PRO A 604 19.35 52.09 -46.51
C PRO A 604 20.36 51.64 -47.60
N ASP A 605 21.67 51.75 -47.35
CA ASP A 605 22.82 51.48 -48.25
C ASP A 605 23.99 50.99 -47.38
N ASP A 606 23.82 49.78 -46.84
CA ASP A 606 24.46 49.31 -45.60
C ASP A 606 26.00 49.16 -45.68
N ASP A 607 26.51 48.81 -46.87
CA ASP A 607 27.94 48.68 -47.16
C ASP A 607 28.55 49.90 -47.89
N GLY A 608 27.70 50.81 -48.38
CA GLY A 608 28.08 52.02 -49.11
C GLY A 608 28.58 51.78 -50.55
N ASP A 609 28.28 50.62 -51.15
CA ASP A 609 28.61 50.29 -52.55
C ASP A 609 27.92 51.26 -53.53
N GLY A 610 26.64 51.57 -53.28
CA GLY A 610 25.75 52.34 -54.14
C GLY A 610 24.64 51.53 -54.85
N ILE A 611 24.51 50.23 -54.61
CA ILE A 611 23.24 49.49 -54.66
C ILE A 611 22.47 49.75 -53.34
N LEU A 612 21.22 49.29 -53.22
CA LEU A 612 20.45 49.41 -51.97
C LEU A 612 20.20 47.99 -51.47
N THR A 613 20.34 47.74 -50.17
CA THR A 613 20.18 46.43 -49.51
C THR A 613 19.05 45.60 -50.11
N LYS A 614 17.87 46.21 -50.25
CA LYS A 614 16.63 45.64 -50.83
C LYS A 614 16.74 45.02 -52.23
N LEU A 615 17.84 45.24 -52.96
CA LEU A 615 18.06 44.77 -54.32
C LEU A 615 19.01 43.57 -54.38
N GLU A 616 19.68 43.22 -53.29
CA GLU A 616 20.76 42.22 -53.21
C GLU A 616 20.31 40.91 -52.55
N GLU A 617 19.01 40.61 -52.61
CA GLU A 617 18.37 39.43 -52.00
C GLU A 617 18.78 39.22 -50.52
N PRO A 618 18.62 40.24 -49.63
CA PRO A 618 19.01 40.18 -48.23
C PRO A 618 18.11 39.25 -47.39
N ASP A 619 16.94 38.90 -47.93
CA ASP A 619 15.98 37.93 -47.43
C ASP A 619 15.33 37.28 -48.67
N SER A 620 15.54 35.98 -48.83
CA SER A 620 15.10 35.23 -50.02
C SER A 620 13.61 34.83 -49.93
N ASN A 621 13.02 34.80 -48.73
CA ASN A 621 11.68 34.29 -48.50
C ASN A 621 10.63 35.38 -48.21
N GLY A 622 11.07 36.56 -47.79
CA GLY A 622 10.24 37.74 -47.52
C GLY A 622 9.65 37.78 -46.11
N ASP A 623 10.35 37.25 -45.09
CA ASP A 623 9.95 37.28 -43.68
C ASP A 623 10.74 38.26 -42.78
N GLY A 624 11.78 38.91 -43.30
CA GLY A 624 12.57 39.98 -42.65
C GLY A 624 13.74 39.49 -41.79
N ASP A 625 14.09 38.19 -41.84
CA ASP A 625 15.25 37.62 -41.14
C ASP A 625 16.36 37.25 -42.15
N PRO A 626 17.57 37.84 -42.10
CA PRO A 626 18.63 37.64 -43.10
C PRO A 626 19.35 36.26 -43.01
N VAL A 627 18.69 35.23 -42.47
CA VAL A 627 19.24 33.87 -42.32
C VAL A 627 19.34 33.13 -43.66
N ASP A 628 18.49 33.46 -44.63
CA ASP A 628 18.52 32.90 -46.00
C ASP A 628 18.97 33.92 -47.07
N ALA A 629 19.65 34.98 -46.64
CA ALA A 629 20.37 35.90 -47.52
C ALA A 629 21.33 35.12 -48.45
N ARG A 630 21.46 35.59 -49.69
CA ARG A 630 22.31 34.94 -50.69
C ARG A 630 23.80 35.11 -50.31
N ASP A 631 24.58 34.05 -50.52
CA ASP A 631 26.04 34.00 -50.41
C ASP A 631 26.54 33.24 -51.65
N THR A 632 26.94 33.99 -52.67
CA THR A 632 27.19 33.44 -54.01
C THR A 632 28.51 32.66 -54.10
N ASP A 633 29.62 33.22 -53.59
CA ASP A 633 30.94 32.56 -53.60
C ASP A 633 31.23 31.64 -52.39
N ASN A 634 30.31 31.60 -51.42
CA ASN A 634 30.39 30.85 -50.17
C ASN A 634 31.51 31.38 -49.24
N ASN A 635 31.77 32.70 -49.23
CA ASN A 635 32.77 33.32 -48.35
C ASN A 635 32.27 33.62 -46.92
N ALA A 636 30.97 33.45 -46.66
CA ALA A 636 30.27 33.75 -45.40
C ALA A 636 30.08 35.25 -45.08
N THR A 637 30.14 36.10 -46.10
CA THR A 637 29.58 37.46 -46.10
C THR A 637 28.38 37.43 -47.05
N PRO A 638 27.14 37.72 -46.59
CA PRO A 638 25.99 37.80 -47.50
C PRO A 638 26.17 38.91 -48.53
N ASP A 639 25.60 38.73 -49.72
CA ASP A 639 25.78 39.64 -50.87
C ASP A 639 25.44 41.11 -50.50
N TYR A 640 24.40 41.37 -49.69
CA TYR A 640 24.03 42.73 -49.23
C TYR A 640 25.03 43.42 -48.28
N LEU A 641 26.10 42.73 -47.87
CA LEU A 641 27.21 43.24 -47.05
C LEU A 641 28.59 43.05 -47.72
N ASP A 642 28.62 42.55 -48.97
CA ASP A 642 29.85 42.32 -49.74
C ASP A 642 29.84 43.10 -51.06
N ILE A 643 30.98 43.69 -51.40
CA ILE A 643 31.15 44.52 -52.59
C ILE A 643 31.45 43.68 -53.86
N ASN A 644 31.51 42.34 -53.76
CA ASN A 644 31.84 41.40 -54.84
C ASN A 644 31.29 39.97 -54.59
N ASP A 645 30.08 39.68 -55.08
CA ASP A 645 29.31 38.44 -54.80
C ASP A 645 29.99 37.13 -55.25
N ASP A 646 30.55 37.07 -56.46
CA ASP A 646 30.97 35.82 -57.15
C ASP A 646 32.44 35.40 -56.90
N GLY A 647 33.20 36.20 -56.15
CA GLY A 647 34.62 36.00 -55.89
C GLY A 647 35.59 36.23 -57.08
N ASP A 648 35.13 36.68 -58.26
CA ASP A 648 35.96 36.78 -59.48
C ASP A 648 37.01 37.93 -59.44
N SER A 649 36.84 38.87 -58.50
CA SER A 649 37.65 40.09 -58.27
C SER A 649 37.33 41.32 -59.13
N LYS A 650 36.09 41.49 -59.58
CA LYS A 650 35.55 42.79 -60.02
C LYS A 650 34.80 43.46 -58.85
N LEU A 651 33.59 43.98 -59.06
CA LEU A 651 32.69 44.57 -58.06
C LEU A 651 31.26 44.44 -58.60
N THR A 652 30.30 44.12 -57.74
CA THR A 652 28.91 43.80 -58.10
C THR A 652 28.27 44.89 -58.97
N LYS A 653 28.41 46.17 -58.58
CA LYS A 653 27.96 47.34 -59.37
C LYS A 653 28.58 47.51 -60.76
N ASP A 654 29.77 46.95 -61.04
CA ASP A 654 30.42 47.05 -62.36
C ASP A 654 29.88 45.97 -63.32
N GLU A 655 29.15 44.97 -62.83
CA GLU A 655 28.65 43.80 -63.59
C GLU A 655 27.13 43.70 -63.68
N TRP A 656 26.43 44.27 -62.71
CA TRP A 656 24.96 44.46 -62.71
C TRP A 656 24.41 45.08 -64.01
N GLY A 657 25.26 45.81 -64.74
CA GLY A 657 24.93 46.37 -66.03
C GLY A 657 24.09 47.66 -65.93
N SER A 658 23.24 47.90 -66.93
CA SER A 658 22.52 49.19 -67.07
C SER A 658 20.99 49.11 -66.95
N ASP A 659 20.46 47.92 -66.71
CA ASP A 659 19.03 47.68 -66.44
C ASP A 659 18.91 46.86 -65.14
N PRO A 660 18.40 47.44 -64.03
CA PRO A 660 18.34 46.75 -62.74
C PRO A 660 17.45 45.50 -62.66
N ASN A 661 16.92 45.00 -63.78
CA ASN A 661 16.01 43.85 -63.83
C ASN A 661 16.45 42.79 -64.87
N ASN A 662 17.66 42.90 -65.44
CA ASN A 662 18.17 41.95 -66.43
C ASN A 662 19.72 41.90 -66.43
N PRO A 663 20.35 41.03 -65.63
CA PRO A 663 21.79 40.80 -65.62
C PRO A 663 22.31 40.11 -66.91
N GLN A 664 23.62 39.84 -66.98
CA GLN A 664 24.35 39.31 -68.14
C GLN A 664 24.52 37.77 -68.05
N ASP A 665 24.72 37.08 -69.19
CA ASP A 665 24.96 35.61 -69.35
C ASP A 665 25.79 35.41 -70.63
N SER A 666 26.85 34.60 -70.55
CA SER A 666 27.94 34.55 -71.54
C SER A 666 28.13 33.22 -72.30
N ASP A 667 27.73 32.08 -71.72
CA ASP A 667 28.10 30.72 -72.17
C ASP A 667 26.93 29.94 -72.81
N GLY A 668 25.73 30.05 -72.24
CA GLY A 668 24.51 29.42 -72.73
C GLY A 668 24.20 28.01 -72.20
N ASP A 669 24.68 27.64 -71.02
CA ASP A 669 24.16 26.56 -70.18
C ASP A 669 22.93 26.95 -69.33
N ASP A 670 22.54 28.23 -69.37
CA ASP A 670 21.42 28.91 -68.69
C ASP A 670 21.73 29.52 -67.27
N ILE A 671 22.98 29.94 -66.97
CA ILE A 671 23.41 30.61 -65.70
C ILE A 671 23.91 32.09 -65.92
N PRO A 672 23.63 33.09 -65.04
CA PRO A 672 24.10 34.49 -65.18
C PRO A 672 25.53 34.79 -64.72
N ASP A 673 26.20 35.77 -65.35
CA ASP A 673 27.61 36.16 -65.14
C ASP A 673 27.98 36.44 -63.67
N TYR A 674 27.18 37.20 -62.91
CA TYR A 674 27.45 37.53 -61.49
C TYR A 674 27.17 36.36 -60.51
N LEU A 675 26.86 35.17 -61.04
CA LEU A 675 26.59 33.92 -60.32
C LEU A 675 27.37 32.72 -60.93
N ASP A 676 28.21 32.93 -61.95
CA ASP A 676 28.98 31.89 -62.64
C ASP A 676 30.50 32.09 -62.46
N ALA A 677 31.22 30.99 -62.27
CA ALA A 677 32.66 30.98 -62.01
C ALA A 677 33.52 30.49 -63.21
N ASP A 678 32.94 29.84 -64.24
CA ASP A 678 33.65 29.50 -65.49
C ASP A 678 32.70 29.31 -66.69
N ASP A 679 32.37 30.41 -67.34
CA ASP A 679 31.53 30.53 -68.53
C ASP A 679 32.10 29.82 -69.81
N ASN A 680 32.29 28.47 -69.85
CA ASN A 680 33.06 27.76 -70.93
C ASN A 680 32.79 26.31 -71.47
N ASP A 681 32.29 25.26 -70.76
CA ASP A 681 32.56 23.81 -71.14
C ASP A 681 31.42 22.94 -71.78
N GLY A 682 30.92 21.86 -71.12
CA GLY A 682 29.74 21.07 -71.56
C GLY A 682 29.79 19.52 -71.52
N ALA A 683 29.00 18.87 -72.40
CA ALA A 683 28.51 17.46 -72.31
C ALA A 683 29.52 16.29 -72.42
N ALA A 684 30.82 16.53 -72.21
CA ALA A 684 31.78 15.48 -71.85
C ALA A 684 31.96 15.38 -70.32
N GLY A 685 31.22 16.21 -69.57
CA GLY A 685 31.12 16.17 -68.13
C GLY A 685 30.58 14.86 -67.58
N ASP A 686 30.91 14.68 -66.32
CA ASP A 686 30.40 13.70 -65.38
C ASP A 686 29.46 14.52 -64.48
N HIS A 687 28.14 14.37 -64.68
CA HIS A 687 27.15 15.36 -64.22
C HIS A 687 26.75 15.12 -62.75
N ASP A 688 26.46 13.86 -62.43
CA ASP A 688 26.17 13.32 -61.10
C ASP A 688 27.43 12.85 -60.34
N LYS A 689 28.59 12.72 -61.01
CA LYS A 689 29.92 12.62 -60.39
C LYS A 689 30.19 11.30 -59.65
N ASP A 690 29.60 10.20 -60.10
CA ASP A 690 29.80 8.84 -59.58
C ASP A 690 31.10 8.17 -60.12
N GLY A 691 31.73 8.76 -61.13
CA GLY A 691 32.93 8.25 -61.79
C GLY A 691 32.65 7.37 -63.02
N LEU A 692 31.38 7.18 -63.40
CA LEU A 692 30.93 6.67 -64.67
C LEU A 692 30.53 7.85 -65.56
N THR A 693 31.16 7.99 -66.73
CA THR A 693 30.61 8.95 -67.72
C THR A 693 29.20 8.52 -68.14
N ASN A 694 28.36 9.46 -68.55
CA ASN A 694 26.97 9.32 -69.05
C ASN A 694 26.76 8.28 -70.19
N ALA A 695 27.82 7.57 -70.62
CA ALA A 695 27.84 6.51 -71.62
C ALA A 695 28.33 5.13 -71.10
N GLN A 696 28.90 5.04 -69.90
CA GLN A 696 29.35 3.78 -69.26
C GLN A 696 28.17 3.02 -68.66
N GLU A 697 27.28 3.74 -67.98
CA GLU A 697 26.18 3.19 -67.18
C GLU A 697 25.18 2.42 -68.05
N ALA A 698 24.86 3.00 -69.21
CA ALA A 698 24.04 2.41 -70.26
C ALA A 698 24.55 1.05 -70.81
N ALA A 699 25.77 0.63 -70.46
CA ALA A 699 26.34 -0.67 -70.82
C ALA A 699 26.30 -1.71 -69.69
N LEU A 700 26.22 -1.27 -68.43
CA LEU A 700 26.17 -2.12 -67.24
C LEU A 700 24.72 -2.39 -66.82
N GLY A 701 23.85 -1.39 -66.96
CA GLY A 701 22.43 -1.46 -66.58
C GLY A 701 21.91 -0.20 -65.87
N THR A 702 22.81 0.75 -65.60
CA THR A 702 22.68 1.83 -64.61
C THR A 702 22.30 3.18 -65.25
N ASN A 703 22.18 4.29 -64.48
CA ASN A 703 21.36 5.47 -64.87
C ASN A 703 22.06 6.87 -64.84
N PRO A 704 22.36 7.51 -66.00
CA PRO A 704 23.12 8.79 -66.19
C PRO A 704 22.68 10.11 -65.53
N ASN A 705 21.84 10.07 -64.50
CA ASN A 705 21.47 11.23 -63.66
C ASN A 705 21.15 10.78 -62.22
N ASN A 706 21.68 9.62 -61.81
CA ASN A 706 21.33 8.90 -60.60
C ASN A 706 22.42 7.86 -60.27
N PRO A 707 23.31 8.16 -59.32
CA PRO A 707 24.61 7.49 -59.18
C PRO A 707 24.57 6.11 -58.50
N ASP A 708 23.39 5.56 -58.22
CA ASP A 708 23.09 4.33 -57.44
C ASP A 708 21.81 3.68 -58.02
N THR A 709 21.89 2.48 -58.63
CA THR A 709 20.81 1.94 -59.49
C THR A 709 19.79 1.01 -58.84
N ASP A 710 20.19 0.08 -57.96
CA ASP A 710 19.24 -0.74 -57.21
C ASP A 710 18.76 -0.07 -55.92
N GLY A 711 19.35 1.06 -55.56
CA GLY A 711 18.91 1.91 -54.47
C GLY A 711 19.26 1.32 -53.12
N ASP A 712 20.39 0.62 -53.02
CA ASP A 712 20.97 0.19 -51.74
C ASP A 712 21.80 1.31 -51.07
N GLY A 713 22.31 2.27 -51.86
CA GLY A 713 23.07 3.42 -51.39
C GLY A 713 24.55 3.37 -51.76
N ILE A 714 25.07 2.26 -52.29
CA ILE A 714 26.39 2.20 -52.89
C ILE A 714 26.33 2.78 -54.31
N LEU A 715 27.39 3.45 -54.75
CA LEU A 715 27.42 4.00 -56.11
C LEU A 715 27.75 2.91 -57.13
N ASP A 716 27.08 2.95 -58.28
CA ASP A 716 27.25 2.00 -59.39
C ASP A 716 28.73 1.86 -59.83
N GLY A 717 29.49 2.96 -59.73
CA GLY A 717 30.93 3.01 -60.01
C GLY A 717 31.83 2.25 -59.01
N VAL A 718 31.35 1.98 -57.80
CA VAL A 718 32.08 1.34 -56.69
C VAL A 718 31.96 -0.19 -56.74
N GLU A 719 30.74 -0.72 -56.79
CA GLU A 719 30.43 -2.15 -56.63
C GLU A 719 30.84 -3.01 -57.84
N ILE A 720 30.76 -2.43 -59.04
CA ILE A 720 31.31 -3.01 -60.27
C ILE A 720 32.83 -3.22 -60.15
N GLY A 721 33.47 -2.51 -59.22
CA GLY A 721 34.86 -2.63 -58.86
C GLY A 721 35.82 -2.22 -59.97
N THR A 722 37.11 -2.49 -59.76
CA THR A 722 38.20 -2.01 -60.63
C THR A 722 38.21 -2.55 -62.07
N ASN A 723 37.23 -3.36 -62.47
CA ASN A 723 37.18 -3.98 -63.80
C ASN A 723 35.76 -4.20 -64.31
N THR A 724 35.21 -3.20 -64.99
CA THR A 724 33.92 -3.19 -65.73
C THR A 724 33.69 -4.32 -66.76
N ASN A 725 34.63 -5.25 -66.95
CA ASN A 725 34.47 -6.46 -67.76
C ASN A 725 34.33 -7.74 -66.91
N LYS A 726 34.34 -7.60 -65.57
CA LYS A 726 34.15 -8.64 -64.55
C LYS A 726 33.62 -7.97 -63.26
N PRO A 727 32.31 -7.70 -63.17
CA PRO A 727 31.69 -7.25 -61.91
C PRO A 727 31.85 -8.31 -60.81
N GLN A 728 31.58 -7.90 -59.57
CA GLN A 728 31.59 -8.75 -58.37
C GLN A 728 30.31 -9.62 -58.30
N ASP A 729 30.32 -10.61 -57.40
CA ASP A 729 29.30 -11.66 -57.17
C ASP A 729 29.74 -12.37 -55.86
N THR A 730 29.21 -11.91 -54.71
CA THR A 730 29.75 -12.22 -53.38
C THR A 730 29.26 -13.55 -52.83
N ASP A 731 27.96 -13.79 -52.67
CA ASP A 731 27.40 -15.08 -52.21
C ASP A 731 27.57 -16.24 -53.24
N LYS A 732 27.60 -15.90 -54.54
CA LYS A 732 27.66 -16.76 -55.75
C LYS A 732 26.29 -17.23 -56.29
N ASP A 733 25.24 -16.45 -56.10
CA ASP A 733 23.87 -16.61 -56.62
C ASP A 733 23.76 -16.45 -58.16
N ASN A 734 24.69 -15.71 -58.79
CA ASN A 734 24.73 -15.28 -60.22
C ASN A 734 24.03 -13.95 -60.59
N ILE A 735 23.59 -13.14 -59.63
CA ILE A 735 23.40 -11.69 -59.78
C ILE A 735 24.79 -11.02 -59.57
N ILE A 736 24.89 -9.69 -59.68
CA ILE A 736 26.13 -8.92 -59.43
C ILE A 736 25.76 -7.83 -58.42
N ASN A 737 26.71 -7.43 -57.57
CA ASN A 737 26.49 -6.50 -56.45
C ASN A 737 25.64 -5.27 -56.86
N ALA A 738 26.03 -4.53 -57.91
CA ALA A 738 25.31 -3.38 -58.48
C ALA A 738 23.93 -3.67 -59.14
N LEU A 739 23.34 -4.83 -58.82
CA LEU A 739 21.99 -5.28 -59.16
C LEU A 739 21.40 -6.21 -58.07
N ASP A 740 22.09 -6.45 -56.94
CA ASP A 740 21.72 -7.39 -55.88
C ASP A 740 21.51 -6.69 -54.53
N PRO A 741 20.30 -6.71 -53.95
CA PRO A 741 20.05 -6.02 -52.68
C PRO A 741 20.63 -6.66 -51.42
N ASP A 742 21.25 -7.85 -51.50
CA ASP A 742 21.74 -8.72 -50.39
C ASP A 742 22.94 -9.52 -50.93
N ASP A 743 24.15 -9.00 -50.70
CA ASP A 743 25.37 -9.41 -51.40
C ASP A 743 25.98 -10.75 -50.89
N ASP A 744 25.85 -11.08 -49.60
CA ASP A 744 26.46 -12.26 -48.97
C ASP A 744 25.47 -13.34 -48.50
N ASN A 745 24.16 -13.03 -48.44
CA ASN A 745 23.07 -13.96 -48.14
C ASN A 745 23.06 -14.44 -46.67
N ASP A 746 23.41 -13.55 -45.73
CA ASP A 746 23.27 -13.75 -44.29
C ASP A 746 21.80 -13.63 -43.79
N GLY A 747 21.00 -12.79 -44.46
CA GLY A 747 19.62 -12.44 -44.12
C GLY A 747 19.30 -10.93 -44.14
N ILE A 748 20.28 -10.06 -44.35
CA ILE A 748 20.17 -8.60 -44.33
C ILE A 748 20.30 -8.04 -45.76
N LEU A 749 19.65 -6.89 -46.04
CA LEU A 749 19.89 -6.17 -47.30
C LEU A 749 21.06 -5.20 -47.14
N SER A 750 22.01 -5.22 -48.08
CA SER A 750 23.26 -4.42 -48.14
C SER A 750 23.08 -2.91 -47.91
N ARG A 751 21.88 -2.40 -48.22
CA ARG A 751 21.42 -1.04 -47.88
C ARG A 751 21.48 -0.65 -46.40
N PHE A 752 21.45 -1.65 -45.51
CA PHE A 752 21.46 -1.47 -44.06
C PHE A 752 22.88 -1.57 -43.48
N GLU A 753 23.81 -2.11 -44.26
CA GLU A 753 25.17 -2.50 -43.85
C GLU A 753 26.25 -1.60 -44.46
N VAL A 754 26.01 -1.00 -45.63
CA VAL A 754 26.87 0.04 -46.22
C VAL A 754 27.12 1.23 -45.29
N GLY A 755 26.15 1.57 -44.43
CA GLY A 755 26.23 2.71 -43.51
C GLY A 755 26.05 4.07 -44.21
N THR A 756 26.67 5.13 -43.64
CA THR A 756 26.38 6.53 -44.01
C THR A 756 27.36 7.18 -44.99
N ASP A 757 28.47 6.51 -45.31
CA ASP A 757 29.42 6.95 -46.33
C ASP A 757 29.78 5.77 -47.23
N PRO A 758 29.18 5.65 -48.42
CA PRO A 758 29.45 4.54 -49.35
C PRO A 758 30.92 4.42 -49.81
N ASN A 759 31.75 5.44 -49.57
CA ASN A 759 33.19 5.39 -49.85
C ASN A 759 34.01 4.84 -48.66
N LYS A 760 33.35 4.55 -47.53
CA LYS A 760 33.86 3.91 -46.32
C LYS A 760 32.73 3.05 -45.72
N PRO A 761 32.41 1.90 -46.34
CA PRO A 761 31.41 1.00 -45.80
C PRO A 761 31.78 0.54 -44.38
N VAL A 762 30.79 0.04 -43.65
CA VAL A 762 31.01 -0.54 -42.32
C VAL A 762 31.89 -1.80 -42.44
N ASP A 763 32.73 -2.00 -41.44
CA ASP A 763 33.74 -3.05 -41.27
C ASP A 763 33.82 -3.23 -39.74
N THR A 764 32.87 -3.99 -39.20
CA THR A 764 32.53 -4.03 -37.76
C THR A 764 33.65 -4.67 -36.93
N ASP A 765 34.18 -5.83 -37.34
CA ASP A 765 35.30 -6.50 -36.66
C ASP A 765 36.71 -5.95 -37.02
N GLN A 766 36.84 -5.17 -38.11
CA GLN A 766 38.08 -4.62 -38.66
C GLN A 766 39.01 -5.63 -39.36
N ASP A 767 38.46 -6.71 -39.92
CA ASP A 767 39.13 -7.71 -40.76
C ASP A 767 39.64 -7.15 -42.10
N GLN A 768 38.98 -6.09 -42.64
CA GLN A 768 39.07 -5.55 -44.01
C GLN A 768 38.12 -6.22 -45.04
N GLN A 769 37.21 -7.08 -44.61
CA GLN A 769 35.92 -7.27 -45.28
C GLN A 769 34.98 -6.12 -44.86
N ALA A 770 33.89 -5.90 -45.59
CA ALA A 770 32.86 -4.94 -45.18
C ALA A 770 31.62 -5.76 -44.81
N ASP A 771 30.79 -5.25 -43.90
CA ASP A 771 29.67 -6.00 -43.32
C ASP A 771 28.80 -6.64 -44.41
N TYR A 772 28.34 -5.85 -45.40
CA TYR A 772 27.59 -6.28 -46.61
C TYR A 772 28.32 -7.27 -47.55
N LEU A 773 29.47 -7.79 -47.15
CA LEU A 773 30.26 -8.78 -47.87
C LEU A 773 30.74 -9.93 -46.96
N ASP A 774 30.38 -9.95 -45.66
CA ASP A 774 30.84 -10.94 -44.69
C ASP A 774 29.76 -11.97 -44.29
N MET A 775 29.96 -12.73 -43.20
CA MET A 775 29.02 -13.78 -42.74
C MET A 775 29.06 -13.99 -41.20
N ASP A 776 29.79 -13.13 -40.48
CA ASP A 776 30.34 -13.31 -39.12
C ASP A 776 30.92 -11.93 -38.69
N ASP A 777 30.06 -10.91 -38.70
CA ASP A 777 30.43 -9.49 -38.90
C ASP A 777 31.15 -8.86 -37.70
N ASP A 778 31.03 -9.48 -36.53
CA ASP A 778 31.67 -9.11 -35.27
C ASP A 778 32.82 -10.08 -34.85
N ASN A 779 32.93 -11.22 -35.53
CA ASN A 779 33.92 -12.28 -35.36
C ASN A 779 33.91 -12.97 -33.97
N ASP A 780 32.74 -13.08 -33.33
CA ASP A 780 32.60 -13.77 -32.03
C ASP A 780 32.74 -15.31 -32.14
N SER A 781 32.57 -15.88 -33.34
CA SER A 781 32.53 -17.32 -33.72
C SER A 781 31.15 -18.00 -33.77
N ILE A 782 30.06 -17.25 -33.70
CA ILE A 782 28.72 -17.61 -34.18
C ILE A 782 28.71 -17.23 -35.69
N LEU A 783 27.61 -16.76 -36.28
CA LEU A 783 27.48 -16.43 -37.71
C LEU A 783 26.20 -15.62 -37.82
N THR A 784 26.22 -14.44 -38.45
CA THR A 784 25.11 -13.47 -38.46
C THR A 784 23.71 -14.11 -38.54
N LYS A 785 23.46 -14.97 -39.55
CA LYS A 785 22.19 -15.73 -39.74
C LYS A 785 21.70 -16.59 -38.55
N ASP A 786 22.60 -17.08 -37.69
CA ASP A 786 22.31 -17.95 -36.55
C ASP A 786 21.99 -17.11 -35.28
N GLU A 787 22.17 -15.79 -35.34
CA GLU A 787 21.93 -14.81 -34.26
C GLU A 787 20.58 -14.08 -34.35
N ALA A 788 19.73 -14.49 -35.29
CA ALA A 788 18.43 -13.87 -35.59
C ALA A 788 18.54 -12.38 -35.99
N PRO A 789 19.24 -12.07 -37.11
CA PRO A 789 19.46 -10.71 -37.61
C PRO A 789 18.19 -10.12 -38.26
N ASP A 790 17.25 -10.99 -38.66
CA ASP A 790 15.94 -10.64 -39.20
C ASP A 790 14.93 -11.70 -38.71
N ALA A 791 14.04 -11.29 -37.81
CA ALA A 791 13.12 -12.21 -37.14
C ALA A 791 11.85 -12.51 -37.95
N ASP A 792 11.46 -11.65 -38.91
CA ASP A 792 10.28 -11.85 -39.77
C ASP A 792 10.59 -12.26 -41.23
N ASN A 793 11.87 -12.22 -41.61
CA ASN A 793 12.47 -12.65 -42.89
C ASN A 793 12.05 -11.72 -44.05
N ASN A 794 12.25 -10.41 -43.88
CA ASN A 794 12.00 -9.36 -44.88
C ASN A 794 13.25 -8.64 -45.44
N GLY A 795 14.43 -8.88 -44.87
CA GLY A 795 15.73 -8.29 -45.22
C GLY A 795 16.10 -6.99 -44.46
N ASN A 796 15.25 -6.54 -43.54
CA ASN A 796 15.49 -5.33 -42.75
C ASN A 796 15.76 -5.69 -41.28
N PRO A 797 16.94 -5.33 -40.72
CA PRO A 797 17.31 -5.64 -39.34
C PRO A 797 16.58 -4.77 -38.29
N ASP A 798 15.56 -3.98 -38.68
CA ASP A 798 14.62 -3.28 -37.79
C ASP A 798 13.99 -4.19 -36.70
N ASP A 799 13.96 -5.52 -36.89
CA ASP A 799 13.49 -6.50 -35.91
C ASP A 799 14.53 -7.56 -35.50
N ALA A 800 15.81 -7.28 -35.78
CA ALA A 800 16.94 -8.06 -35.32
C ALA A 800 16.87 -8.31 -33.81
N ARG A 801 17.40 -9.45 -33.38
CA ARG A 801 17.58 -9.73 -31.97
C ARG A 801 18.61 -8.76 -31.40
N ASP A 802 18.22 -8.15 -30.29
CA ASP A 802 18.99 -7.22 -29.47
C ASP A 802 18.73 -7.67 -28.02
N THR A 803 19.64 -8.53 -27.54
CA THR A 803 19.49 -9.32 -26.32
C THR A 803 19.62 -8.42 -25.08
N ASP A 804 20.62 -7.54 -25.03
CA ASP A 804 20.86 -6.62 -23.90
C ASP A 804 20.07 -5.28 -23.98
N LYS A 805 19.71 -4.81 -25.20
CA LYS A 805 19.02 -3.54 -25.53
C LYS A 805 19.89 -2.30 -25.54
N ASP A 806 21.17 -2.41 -25.88
CA ASP A 806 22.09 -1.28 -26.09
C ASP A 806 21.96 -0.59 -27.46
N THR A 807 21.19 -1.18 -28.38
CA THR A 807 20.94 -0.79 -29.80
C THR A 807 21.95 -1.28 -30.84
N ILE A 808 22.93 -2.09 -30.44
CA ILE A 808 23.70 -2.96 -31.33
C ILE A 808 22.94 -4.31 -31.37
N PRO A 809 22.50 -4.80 -32.53
CA PRO A 809 21.96 -6.15 -32.65
C PRO A 809 23.01 -7.22 -32.32
N ASP A 810 22.57 -8.38 -31.84
CA ASP A 810 23.42 -9.53 -31.47
C ASP A 810 24.50 -9.83 -32.55
N TYR A 811 24.13 -9.82 -33.84
CA TYR A 811 25.05 -10.11 -34.95
C TYR A 811 26.16 -9.05 -35.22
N LEU A 812 26.10 -7.90 -34.54
CA LEU A 812 27.12 -6.85 -34.55
C LEU A 812 27.74 -6.65 -33.16
N ASP A 813 27.35 -7.44 -32.15
CA ASP A 813 27.80 -7.27 -30.77
C ASP A 813 28.60 -8.48 -30.23
N PRO A 814 29.93 -8.34 -30.10
CA PRO A 814 30.79 -9.39 -29.54
C PRO A 814 30.58 -9.65 -28.04
N ASP A 815 29.56 -9.05 -27.42
CA ASP A 815 29.14 -9.17 -26.02
C ASP A 815 27.60 -9.34 -25.81
N ASP A 816 26.83 -9.88 -26.79
CA ASP A 816 25.38 -10.30 -26.78
C ASP A 816 24.47 -9.89 -25.59
N ASP A 817 24.82 -10.26 -24.34
CA ASP A 817 24.03 -10.05 -23.12
C ASP A 817 24.45 -8.81 -22.29
N GLY A 818 25.45 -8.07 -22.76
CA GLY A 818 25.97 -6.83 -22.19
C GLY A 818 26.72 -7.00 -20.86
N ASP A 819 27.09 -8.22 -20.47
CA ASP A 819 27.68 -8.54 -19.15
C ASP A 819 29.18 -8.15 -19.02
N SER A 820 29.81 -7.75 -20.13
CA SER A 820 31.26 -7.45 -20.28
C SER A 820 32.17 -8.68 -20.30
N ILE A 821 31.67 -9.84 -20.73
CA ILE A 821 32.43 -11.08 -20.91
C ILE A 821 32.19 -11.68 -22.32
N ALA A 822 32.57 -10.93 -23.35
CA ALA A 822 32.56 -11.28 -24.77
C ALA A 822 32.17 -12.73 -25.15
N THR A 823 31.09 -12.87 -25.92
CA THR A 823 30.31 -14.08 -26.27
C THR A 823 31.16 -15.34 -26.48
N ILE A 824 32.28 -15.23 -27.21
CA ILE A 824 33.32 -16.27 -27.40
C ILE A 824 33.84 -16.95 -26.11
N GLN A 825 33.71 -16.32 -24.94
CA GLN A 825 34.13 -16.85 -23.64
C GLN A 825 33.01 -17.63 -22.91
N GLU A 826 31.75 -17.38 -23.29
CA GLU A 826 30.53 -17.70 -22.54
C GLU A 826 29.61 -18.69 -23.29
N ALA A 827 29.76 -18.83 -24.62
CA ALA A 827 28.99 -19.67 -25.56
C ALA A 827 28.72 -21.15 -25.18
N ASN A 828 29.24 -21.65 -24.04
CA ASN A 828 29.05 -23.00 -23.52
C ASN A 828 28.91 -23.06 -21.97
N ARG A 829 28.49 -21.98 -21.29
CA ARG A 829 28.37 -21.90 -19.83
C ARG A 829 26.92 -21.68 -19.34
N ASP A 830 26.71 -21.90 -18.04
CA ASP A 830 25.46 -21.75 -17.27
C ASP A 830 25.89 -21.70 -15.77
N ASP A 831 26.08 -20.49 -15.24
CA ASP A 831 26.73 -20.27 -13.93
C ASP A 831 25.74 -20.21 -12.74
N ASP A 832 24.45 -19.99 -12.99
CA ASP A 832 23.39 -19.95 -11.97
C ASP A 832 22.49 -21.21 -11.93
N LEU A 833 22.58 -22.07 -12.96
CA LEU A 833 21.95 -23.39 -13.15
C LEU A 833 20.46 -23.34 -13.53
N ASP A 834 20.08 -22.45 -14.45
CA ASP A 834 18.69 -22.27 -14.93
C ASP A 834 18.35 -22.89 -16.30
N GLU A 835 19.36 -23.40 -17.03
CA GLU A 835 19.31 -23.99 -18.39
C GLU A 835 19.36 -22.98 -19.57
N ILE A 836 19.57 -21.68 -19.35
CA ILE A 836 19.91 -20.69 -20.40
C ILE A 836 21.45 -20.60 -20.54
N PRO A 837 22.03 -20.54 -21.77
CA PRO A 837 23.46 -20.30 -21.93
C PRO A 837 23.85 -18.88 -21.51
N ASP A 838 24.95 -18.71 -20.77
CA ASP A 838 25.33 -17.41 -20.19
C ASP A 838 25.32 -16.26 -21.23
N HIS A 839 25.95 -16.42 -22.41
CA HIS A 839 25.96 -15.40 -23.49
C HIS A 839 24.59 -14.94 -24.02
N ILE A 840 23.48 -15.62 -23.72
CA ILE A 840 22.14 -15.17 -24.10
C ILE A 840 21.19 -15.19 -22.88
N ASP A 841 21.75 -15.02 -21.67
CA ASP A 841 21.02 -14.91 -20.40
C ASP A 841 21.10 -13.49 -19.79
N PRO A 842 20.34 -12.53 -20.34
CA PRO A 842 20.24 -11.18 -19.77
C PRO A 842 19.52 -11.15 -18.40
N GLU A 843 19.01 -12.27 -17.86
CA GLU A 843 18.29 -12.33 -16.58
C GLU A 843 18.98 -13.17 -15.47
N LYS A 844 20.28 -13.51 -15.63
CA LYS A 844 21.14 -14.23 -14.66
C LYS A 844 20.73 -14.01 -13.20
N THR A 845 20.10 -15.01 -12.58
CA THR A 845 19.25 -14.75 -11.41
C THR A 845 20.07 -14.29 -10.20
N PRO A 846 19.81 -13.10 -9.63
CA PRO A 846 20.78 -12.46 -8.77
C PRO A 846 20.94 -13.21 -7.43
N TYR A 847 22.18 -13.50 -7.05
CA TYR A 847 22.50 -14.27 -5.83
C TYR A 847 23.64 -13.66 -5.00
N ILE A 848 23.61 -13.89 -3.68
CA ILE A 848 24.66 -13.45 -2.75
C ILE A 848 25.13 -14.55 -1.81
N HIS A 849 26.32 -14.34 -1.24
CA HIS A 849 26.83 -15.14 -0.13
C HIS A 849 26.94 -14.28 1.15
N VAL A 850 26.60 -14.84 2.33
CA VAL A 850 26.73 -14.15 3.62
C VAL A 850 27.25 -15.05 4.74
N ARG A 851 28.01 -14.45 5.68
CA ARG A 851 28.60 -15.12 6.85
C ARG A 851 28.26 -14.36 8.13
N LEU A 852 27.78 -15.08 9.15
CA LEU A 852 27.15 -14.48 10.34
C LEU A 852 27.62 -15.11 11.65
N ARG A 853 27.67 -14.30 12.72
CA ARG A 853 27.81 -14.76 14.12
C ARG A 853 26.80 -14.12 15.05
N ALA A 854 26.23 -14.91 15.95
CA ALA A 854 25.30 -14.45 16.98
C ALA A 854 25.44 -15.26 18.28
N ILE A 855 24.98 -14.70 19.40
CA ILE A 855 24.86 -15.41 20.70
C ILE A 855 23.45 -15.16 21.25
N LEU A 856 22.80 -16.24 21.69
CA LEU A 856 21.50 -16.21 22.35
C LEU A 856 21.69 -16.09 23.86
N GLN A 857 21.10 -15.05 24.48
CA GLN A 857 21.30 -14.74 25.89
C GLN A 857 20.94 -15.92 26.80
N GLY A 858 19.81 -16.60 26.51
CA GLY A 858 19.33 -17.70 27.34
C GLY A 858 20.28 -18.90 27.38
N ALA A 859 20.88 -19.25 26.24
CA ALA A 859 21.76 -20.40 26.13
C ALA A 859 23.18 -20.16 26.67
N TYR A 860 23.62 -18.92 26.84
CA TYR A 860 25.04 -18.57 26.99
C TYR A 860 25.62 -18.84 28.39
N ASP A 861 26.60 -19.75 28.47
CA ASP A 861 27.37 -20.06 29.68
C ASP A 861 28.56 -19.10 29.80
N GLU A 862 28.39 -18.00 30.54
CA GLU A 862 29.43 -16.97 30.77
C GLU A 862 30.81 -17.54 31.18
N PRO A 863 30.91 -18.50 32.13
CA PRO A 863 32.17 -19.19 32.46
C PRO A 863 32.83 -19.93 31.30
N LYS A 864 32.06 -20.67 30.48
CA LYS A 864 32.60 -21.44 29.34
C LYS A 864 32.87 -20.59 28.10
N LYS A 865 32.19 -19.44 27.97
CA LYS A 865 32.12 -18.62 26.75
C LYS A 865 31.53 -19.35 25.54
N LEU A 866 30.67 -20.35 25.80
CA LEU A 866 29.96 -21.12 24.78
C LEU A 866 28.48 -21.15 25.16
N MET A 867 27.61 -21.26 24.17
CA MET A 867 26.22 -21.59 24.37
C MET A 867 26.05 -23.07 24.77
N ASN A 868 25.02 -23.36 25.54
CA ASN A 868 24.69 -24.72 25.93
C ASN A 868 24.05 -25.47 24.75
N THR A 869 24.33 -26.76 24.61
CA THR A 869 23.86 -27.61 23.51
C THR A 869 22.90 -28.71 24.00
N LYS A 870 22.14 -28.44 25.07
CA LYS A 870 21.28 -29.44 25.72
C LYS A 870 20.20 -29.98 24.79
N LEU A 871 19.63 -29.15 23.91
CA LEU A 871 18.63 -29.58 22.92
C LEU A 871 19.16 -30.73 22.02
N VAL A 872 20.42 -30.63 21.57
CA VAL A 872 21.08 -31.72 20.81
C VAL A 872 21.39 -32.91 21.70
N GLN A 873 21.94 -32.69 22.90
CA GLN A 873 22.29 -33.76 23.85
C GLN A 873 21.08 -34.58 24.31
N GLN A 874 19.88 -33.99 24.31
CA GLN A 874 18.60 -34.63 24.64
C GLN A 874 17.86 -35.18 23.40
N GLY A 875 18.35 -34.91 22.19
CA GLY A 875 17.71 -35.34 20.94
C GLY A 875 16.41 -34.59 20.59
N LEU A 876 16.29 -33.34 21.04
CA LEU A 876 15.09 -32.50 20.89
C LEU A 876 15.13 -31.57 19.66
N LEU A 877 16.31 -31.29 19.09
CA LEU A 877 16.46 -30.41 17.93
C LEU A 877 15.83 -31.08 16.67
N PRO A 878 14.91 -30.41 15.94
CA PRO A 878 14.30 -30.98 14.74
C PRO A 878 15.30 -31.04 13.57
N LYS A 879 15.17 -32.08 12.72
CA LYS A 879 15.97 -32.24 11.49
C LYS A 879 15.49 -31.37 10.31
N THR A 880 14.29 -30.82 10.37
CA THR A 880 13.73 -29.90 9.39
C THR A 880 13.62 -28.52 10.00
N GLN A 881 13.83 -27.47 9.21
CA GLN A 881 13.71 -26.10 9.69
C GLN A 881 12.34 -25.82 10.35
N PRO A 882 12.28 -25.09 11.50
CA PRO A 882 11.04 -24.91 12.26
C PRO A 882 10.20 -23.69 11.81
N TYR A 883 10.74 -22.81 10.98
CA TYR A 883 10.13 -21.53 10.57
C TYR A 883 9.02 -21.66 9.51
N GLY A 884 8.92 -22.80 8.83
CA GLY A 884 7.87 -23.09 7.84
C GLY A 884 6.64 -23.80 8.40
N SER A 885 6.62 -24.16 9.69
CA SER A 885 5.51 -24.83 10.35
C SER A 885 5.04 -24.03 11.56
N ILE A 886 3.73 -24.03 11.83
CA ILE A 886 3.20 -23.44 13.06
C ILE A 886 3.59 -24.36 14.21
N TYR A 887 4.40 -23.84 15.13
CA TYR A 887 4.52 -24.35 16.49
C TYR A 887 3.87 -23.30 17.38
N ASP A 888 2.75 -23.67 18.02
CA ASP A 888 2.22 -22.83 19.09
C ASP A 888 3.15 -22.86 20.31
N ALA A 889 2.88 -22.03 21.32
CA ALA A 889 3.68 -22.02 22.54
C ALA A 889 3.65 -23.35 23.32
N MET A 890 2.76 -24.29 22.97
CA MET A 890 2.68 -25.64 23.51
C MET A 890 3.38 -26.69 22.62
N GLY A 891 4.01 -26.27 21.52
CA GLY A 891 4.74 -27.13 20.57
C GLY A 891 3.87 -28.14 19.82
N TYR A 892 2.56 -27.90 19.72
CA TYR A 892 1.70 -28.71 18.87
C TYR A 892 1.92 -28.36 17.39
N THR A 893 1.77 -29.35 16.52
CA THR A 893 2.02 -29.24 15.08
C THR A 893 0.76 -29.47 14.25
N ASN A 894 0.75 -28.92 13.04
CA ASN A 894 -0.08 -29.32 11.90
C ASN A 894 -1.60 -29.05 12.01
N SER A 895 -1.97 -27.80 12.30
CA SER A 895 -3.12 -27.18 11.61
C SER A 895 -2.63 -26.62 10.27
N SER A 896 -3.46 -26.68 9.23
CA SER A 896 -3.19 -26.09 7.91
C SER A 896 -3.50 -24.59 7.84
N ASP A 897 -3.96 -24.00 8.93
CA ASP A 897 -4.90 -22.88 8.89
C ASP A 897 -4.32 -21.56 9.41
N PHE A 898 -3.01 -21.54 9.75
CA PHE A 898 -2.29 -20.33 10.15
C PHE A 898 -0.99 -20.18 9.36
N ALA A 899 -0.67 -18.96 8.93
CA ALA A 899 0.66 -18.65 8.43
C ALA A 899 1.66 -18.68 9.60
N SER A 900 2.84 -19.30 9.41
CA SER A 900 3.94 -19.16 10.36
C SER A 900 4.27 -17.67 10.57
N PRO A 901 4.48 -17.19 11.81
CA PRO A 901 4.81 -15.78 12.06
C PRO A 901 6.13 -15.35 11.40
N PHE A 902 6.98 -16.32 11.06
CA PHE A 902 8.23 -16.11 10.32
C PHE A 902 8.04 -16.10 8.79
N GLY A 903 6.91 -16.59 8.27
CA GLY A 903 6.57 -16.58 6.84
C GLY A 903 7.60 -17.24 5.91
N HIS A 904 8.49 -18.09 6.42
CA HIS A 904 9.59 -18.69 5.66
C HIS A 904 9.13 -19.99 4.99
N LYS A 905 9.30 -20.09 3.66
CA LYS A 905 8.79 -21.20 2.82
C LYS A 905 9.83 -22.25 2.44
N GLY A 906 11.05 -22.13 2.97
CA GLY A 906 12.15 -23.05 2.66
C GLY A 906 11.91 -24.47 3.16
N LYS A 907 12.74 -25.40 2.71
CA LYS A 907 12.66 -26.85 3.01
C LYS A 907 13.97 -27.41 3.54
N GLU A 908 14.81 -26.55 4.11
CA GLU A 908 16.15 -26.86 4.59
C GLU A 908 16.12 -28.01 5.60
N THR A 909 17.01 -28.99 5.38
CA THR A 909 17.15 -30.17 6.23
C THR A 909 18.55 -30.28 6.79
N LEU A 910 18.64 -30.68 8.05
CA LEU A 910 19.88 -30.83 8.78
C LEU A 910 20.54 -32.17 8.43
N SER A 911 21.76 -32.13 7.90
CA SER A 911 22.54 -33.34 7.60
C SER A 911 23.07 -34.01 8.86
N ASP A 912 23.26 -35.33 8.80
CA ASP A 912 23.86 -36.09 9.90
C ASP A 912 25.32 -35.69 10.17
N ALA A 913 26.01 -35.05 9.22
CA ALA A 913 27.37 -34.53 9.43
C ALA A 913 27.35 -33.31 10.37
N VAL A 914 26.47 -32.35 10.09
CA VAL A 914 26.34 -31.10 10.86
C VAL A 914 25.74 -31.36 12.26
N LEU A 915 24.74 -32.25 12.36
CA LEU A 915 24.11 -32.63 13.64
C LEU A 915 25.08 -33.28 14.65
N ASN A 916 26.12 -33.98 14.17
CA ASN A 916 27.08 -34.71 15.02
C ASN A 916 28.36 -33.91 15.34
N ALA A 917 28.40 -32.61 15.03
CA ALA A 917 29.52 -31.74 15.35
C ALA A 917 29.75 -31.59 16.88
N THR A 918 30.99 -31.32 17.29
CA THR A 918 31.40 -31.27 18.72
C THR A 918 32.36 -30.13 18.99
N GLY A 919 32.46 -29.67 20.24
CA GLY A 919 33.32 -28.53 20.59
C GLY A 919 32.59 -27.21 20.36
N GLY A 920 33.27 -26.22 19.75
CA GLY A 920 32.64 -24.95 19.34
C GLY A 920 31.52 -25.19 18.32
N ASP A 921 31.83 -26.03 17.34
CA ASP A 921 30.99 -26.42 16.20
C ASP A 921 29.68 -27.14 16.59
N ALA A 922 29.50 -27.52 17.85
CA ALA A 922 28.31 -28.22 18.34
C ALA A 922 27.06 -27.34 18.25
N LEU A 923 25.95 -27.88 17.71
CA LEU A 923 24.74 -27.09 17.46
C LEU A 923 23.99 -26.71 18.73
N VAL A 924 23.36 -25.54 18.69
CA VAL A 924 22.51 -24.96 19.74
C VAL A 924 21.05 -25.00 19.32
N ASP A 925 20.72 -24.29 18.24
CA ASP A 925 19.35 -24.18 17.71
C ASP A 925 19.37 -23.77 16.22
N TRP A 926 18.21 -23.74 15.59
CA TRP A 926 17.97 -23.09 14.30
C TRP A 926 17.93 -21.55 14.45
N VAL A 927 18.28 -20.86 13.36
CA VAL A 927 18.14 -19.40 13.18
C VAL A 927 17.57 -19.10 11.80
N LEU A 928 16.76 -18.06 11.67
CA LEU A 928 16.28 -17.57 10.37
C LEU A 928 17.14 -16.39 9.94
N ILE A 929 17.77 -16.51 8.77
CA ILE A 929 18.52 -15.42 8.14
C ILE A 929 17.59 -14.72 7.17
N GLU A 930 17.56 -13.38 7.23
CA GLU A 930 16.77 -12.56 6.33
C GLU A 930 17.63 -11.48 5.67
N ILE A 931 17.44 -11.32 4.36
CA ILE A 931 18.00 -10.20 3.61
C ILE A 931 16.86 -9.22 3.32
N ARG A 932 17.08 -7.95 3.66
CA ARG A 932 16.05 -6.90 3.67
C ARG A 932 16.47 -5.71 2.82
N ASP A 933 15.46 -5.08 2.22
CA ASP A 933 15.58 -3.99 1.26
C ASP A 933 16.26 -2.76 1.87
N LYS A 934 17.22 -2.19 1.14
CA LYS A 934 18.07 -1.06 1.58
C LYS A 934 17.29 0.21 1.92
N ASN A 935 16.14 0.40 1.26
CA ASN A 935 15.26 1.56 1.41
C ASN A 935 14.08 1.25 2.35
N ASN A 936 13.59 0.01 2.33
CA ASN A 936 12.50 -0.44 3.20
C ASN A 936 12.95 -1.60 4.12
N PRO A 937 13.48 -1.32 5.32
CA PRO A 937 13.98 -2.35 6.25
C PRO A 937 12.89 -3.31 6.79
N ALA A 938 11.60 -3.11 6.48
CA ALA A 938 10.54 -4.07 6.74
C ALA A 938 10.24 -5.02 5.56
N LYS A 939 10.66 -4.67 4.33
CA LYS A 939 10.54 -5.53 3.15
C LYS A 939 11.68 -6.54 3.15
N ARG A 940 11.32 -7.82 3.31
CA ARG A 940 12.22 -8.95 3.13
C ARG A 940 12.32 -9.29 1.64
N LEU A 941 13.55 -9.46 1.15
CA LEU A 941 13.86 -9.89 -0.21
C LEU A 941 14.02 -11.41 -0.25
N ALA A 942 14.92 -11.94 0.59
CA ALA A 942 15.17 -13.37 0.71
C ALA A 942 15.22 -13.83 2.18
N SER A 943 15.08 -15.13 2.39
CA SER A 943 15.23 -15.76 3.71
C SER A 943 15.75 -17.18 3.58
N LYS A 944 16.62 -17.61 4.51
CA LYS A 944 17.19 -18.96 4.57
C LYS A 944 17.25 -19.44 6.02
N ALA A 945 16.80 -20.66 6.27
CA ALA A 945 16.96 -21.28 7.58
C ALA A 945 18.36 -21.89 7.71
N ALA A 946 19.06 -21.55 8.79
CA ALA A 946 20.41 -22.00 9.08
C ALA A 946 20.51 -22.50 10.53
N VAL A 947 21.64 -23.10 10.91
CA VAL A 947 21.86 -23.60 12.28
C VAL A 947 23.00 -22.86 12.99
N LEU A 948 22.81 -22.64 14.29
CA LEU A 948 23.73 -21.90 15.15
C LEU A 948 24.62 -22.86 15.96
N GLN A 949 25.93 -22.62 15.92
CA GLN A 949 26.96 -23.38 16.64
C GLN A 949 27.27 -22.72 18.00
N SER A 950 27.85 -23.48 18.94
CA SER A 950 27.97 -23.08 20.34
C SER A 950 28.95 -21.94 20.61
N ASP A 951 29.88 -21.67 19.70
CA ASP A 951 30.76 -20.49 19.73
C ASP A 951 30.18 -19.27 19.00
N GLY A 952 29.01 -19.44 18.36
CA GLY A 952 28.22 -18.41 17.72
C GLY A 952 28.26 -18.40 16.20
N ASP A 953 29.03 -19.28 15.55
CA ASP A 953 29.02 -19.40 14.08
C ASP A 953 27.67 -19.89 13.56
N ILE A 954 27.21 -19.33 12.43
CA ILE A 954 26.00 -19.75 11.73
C ILE A 954 26.41 -20.44 10.43
N VAL A 955 25.87 -21.64 10.20
CA VAL A 955 26.22 -22.50 9.07
C VAL A 955 25.00 -23.06 8.36
N ASP A 956 25.17 -23.38 7.08
CA ASP A 956 24.18 -24.05 6.25
C ASP A 956 23.89 -25.47 6.79
N ALA A 957 22.60 -25.81 6.87
CA ALA A 957 22.15 -27.02 7.57
C ALA A 957 22.53 -28.33 6.85
N GLU A 958 22.72 -28.30 5.52
CA GLU A 958 23.09 -29.49 4.75
C GLU A 958 24.61 -29.64 4.69
N THR A 959 25.30 -28.60 4.24
CA THR A 959 26.73 -28.61 3.93
C THR A 959 27.64 -28.33 5.13
N GLY A 960 27.14 -27.66 6.17
CA GLY A 960 27.97 -27.13 7.26
C GLY A 960 28.85 -25.93 6.86
N SER A 961 28.62 -25.35 5.68
CA SER A 961 29.33 -24.17 5.19
C SER A 961 28.95 -22.93 5.99
N MET A 962 29.93 -22.12 6.40
CA MET A 962 29.67 -20.74 6.86
C MET A 962 29.19 -19.81 5.74
N GLU A 963 29.53 -20.13 4.49
CA GLU A 963 29.14 -19.37 3.31
C GLU A 963 27.67 -19.73 2.98
N LEU A 964 26.72 -18.87 3.36
CA LEU A 964 25.30 -19.06 3.09
C LEU A 964 24.93 -18.44 1.74
N LEU A 965 24.57 -19.27 0.76
CA LEU A 965 24.00 -18.84 -0.53
C LEU A 965 22.53 -18.43 -0.38
N LEU A 966 22.15 -17.29 -0.94
CA LEU A 966 20.75 -16.86 -1.10
C LEU A 966 20.51 -16.33 -2.52
N HIS A 967 19.48 -16.84 -3.18
CA HIS A 967 19.02 -16.43 -4.52
C HIS A 967 17.97 -15.31 -4.44
N ASN A 968 17.69 -14.66 -5.57
CA ASN A 968 16.78 -13.52 -5.72
C ASN A 968 17.20 -12.30 -4.87
N VAL A 969 18.50 -12.00 -4.84
CA VAL A 969 19.10 -10.85 -4.15
C VAL A 969 20.24 -10.28 -4.99
N GLU A 970 20.09 -9.04 -5.45
CA GLU A 970 21.13 -8.30 -6.19
C GLU A 970 22.45 -8.16 -5.40
N THR A 971 23.57 -8.11 -6.13
CA THR A 971 24.84 -7.60 -5.61
C THR A 971 24.66 -6.15 -5.17
N GLY A 972 24.89 -5.85 -3.90
CA GLY A 972 24.62 -4.51 -3.40
C GLY A 972 24.49 -4.41 -1.90
N LYS A 973 24.18 -3.19 -1.44
CA LYS A 973 24.01 -2.92 -0.01
C LYS A 973 22.63 -3.39 0.44
N HIS A 974 22.58 -4.31 1.39
CA HIS A 974 21.35 -4.88 1.95
C HIS A 974 21.38 -4.92 3.48
N TYR A 975 20.22 -4.87 4.13
CA TYR A 975 20.16 -5.15 5.56
C TYR A 975 20.23 -6.66 5.78
N VAL A 976 21.10 -7.11 6.69
CA VAL A 976 21.17 -8.51 7.12
C VAL A 976 20.57 -8.62 8.52
N ALA A 977 19.59 -9.51 8.66
CA ALA A 977 18.91 -9.77 9.92
C ALA A 977 18.98 -11.25 10.33
N ILE A 978 18.89 -11.48 11.64
CA ILE A 978 18.82 -12.79 12.26
C ILE A 978 17.59 -12.79 13.18
N ASP A 979 16.70 -13.76 12.98
CA ASP A 979 15.50 -13.95 13.79
C ASP A 979 15.49 -15.34 14.45
N HIS A 980 14.80 -15.47 15.59
CA HIS A 980 14.81 -16.66 16.43
C HIS A 980 13.52 -16.85 17.24
N ARG A 981 13.07 -18.10 17.32
CA ARG A 981 11.81 -18.58 17.95
C ARG A 981 11.58 -18.30 19.45
N ASN A 982 12.41 -17.50 20.13
CA ASN A 982 12.24 -17.12 21.55
C ASN A 982 12.92 -15.78 21.91
N HIS A 983 13.58 -15.12 20.96
CA HIS A 983 14.48 -13.98 21.20
C HIS A 983 14.14 -12.86 20.22
N LEU A 984 14.26 -11.61 20.66
CA LEU A 984 14.08 -10.45 19.77
C LEU A 984 15.13 -10.50 18.64
N GLY A 985 14.64 -10.44 17.40
CA GLY A 985 15.48 -10.39 16.20
C GLY A 985 16.36 -9.14 16.12
N ILE A 986 17.43 -9.27 15.34
CA ILE A 986 18.51 -8.27 15.22
C ILE A 986 18.84 -8.00 13.76
N MET A 987 19.31 -6.80 13.45
CA MET A 987 19.66 -6.38 12.09
C MET A 987 20.87 -5.42 12.10
N THR A 988 21.63 -5.37 11.00
CA THR A 988 22.72 -4.39 10.81
C THR A 988 22.20 -2.95 10.93
N ALA A 989 22.98 -2.04 11.51
CA ALA A 989 22.56 -0.63 11.64
C ALA A 989 22.29 0.08 10.31
N GLN A 990 22.99 -0.35 9.27
CA GLN A 990 22.96 0.21 7.92
C GLN A 990 23.01 -0.95 6.91
N PRO A 991 22.61 -0.72 5.65
CA PRO A 991 22.81 -1.67 4.56
C PRO A 991 24.29 -1.97 4.35
N VAL A 992 24.65 -3.26 4.30
CA VAL A 992 26.01 -3.79 4.12
C VAL A 992 26.15 -4.43 2.73
N HIS A 993 27.30 -4.29 2.09
CA HIS A 993 27.50 -4.81 0.73
C HIS A 993 27.64 -6.34 0.73
N LEU A 994 26.76 -7.00 -0.03
CA LEU A 994 26.74 -8.44 -0.27
C LEU A 994 26.94 -8.69 -1.77
N ALA A 995 27.61 -9.79 -2.12
CA ALA A 995 27.97 -10.15 -3.49
C ALA A 995 28.18 -11.68 -3.63
N PRO A 996 28.21 -12.23 -4.86
CA PRO A 996 28.77 -13.54 -5.19
C PRO A 996 30.16 -13.78 -4.59
N LYS A 997 30.45 -15.04 -4.25
CA LYS A 997 31.67 -15.43 -3.54
C LYS A 997 32.97 -15.03 -4.26
N ALA A 998 32.98 -15.07 -5.59
CA ALA A 998 34.13 -14.67 -6.41
C ALA A 998 34.47 -13.17 -6.26
N GLN A 999 33.48 -12.34 -5.95
CA GLN A 999 33.57 -10.87 -5.91
C GLN A 999 33.80 -10.33 -4.48
N GLN A 1000 33.88 -11.17 -3.44
CA GLN A 1000 33.98 -10.72 -2.05
C GLN A 1000 35.39 -10.31 -1.61
N THR A 1001 35.47 -9.22 -0.84
CA THR A 1001 36.71 -8.77 -0.18
C THR A 1001 36.84 -9.31 1.25
N PRO A 1002 38.03 -9.28 1.88
CA PRO A 1002 38.21 -9.74 3.26
C PRO A 1002 37.37 -8.99 4.31
N GLU A 1003 36.89 -7.79 3.99
CA GLU A 1003 36.15 -6.93 4.93
C GLU A 1003 34.62 -7.19 4.89
N THR A 1004 34.13 -7.87 3.84
CA THR A 1004 32.73 -8.35 3.73
C THR A 1004 32.53 -9.77 4.32
N GLN A 1005 33.57 -10.39 4.88
CA GLN A 1005 33.57 -11.82 5.24
C GLN A 1005 32.87 -12.22 6.56
N LEU A 1006 32.43 -11.30 7.43
CA LEU A 1006 31.79 -11.72 8.69
C LEU A 1006 31.01 -10.61 9.40
N TYR A 1007 29.68 -10.76 9.48
CA TYR A 1007 28.84 -9.90 10.31
C TYR A 1007 28.69 -10.49 11.72
N ASP A 1008 29.57 -10.05 12.62
CA ASP A 1008 29.70 -10.57 13.97
C ASP A 1008 28.90 -9.76 15.00
N PHE A 1009 27.63 -10.12 15.22
CA PHE A 1009 26.75 -9.43 16.15
C PHE A 1009 27.14 -9.60 17.63
N THR A 1010 28.11 -10.47 17.94
CA THR A 1010 28.59 -10.73 19.31
C THR A 1010 29.47 -9.61 19.86
N ARG A 1011 29.97 -8.72 18.98
CA ARG A 1011 30.86 -7.61 19.34
C ARG A 1011 30.10 -6.33 19.64
N SER A 1012 30.58 -5.57 20.64
CA SER A 1012 30.02 -4.28 21.03
C SER A 1012 30.21 -3.16 20.01
N ASN A 1013 31.16 -3.28 19.08
CA ASN A 1013 31.39 -2.32 18.00
C ASN A 1013 30.59 -2.62 16.72
N THR A 1014 29.94 -3.78 16.60
CA THR A 1014 29.06 -4.10 15.47
C THR A 1014 27.75 -3.33 15.62
N ALA A 1015 27.56 -2.30 14.81
CA ALA A 1015 26.39 -1.42 14.89
C ALA A 1015 25.10 -2.15 14.48
N THR A 1016 24.02 -1.95 15.25
CA THR A 1016 22.70 -2.58 15.06
C THR A 1016 21.63 -1.55 14.71
N TYR A 1017 20.58 -2.00 14.02
CA TYR A 1017 19.39 -1.19 13.81
C TYR A 1017 18.68 -0.93 15.14
N GLY A 1018 18.15 0.29 15.31
CA GLY A 1018 17.54 0.73 16.57
C GLY A 1018 18.51 0.83 17.76
N ASN A 1019 17.98 1.25 18.91
CA ASN A 1019 18.73 1.40 20.16
C ASN A 1019 18.49 0.20 21.08
N HIS A 1020 19.56 -0.31 21.71
CA HIS A 1020 19.51 -1.43 22.66
C HIS A 1020 18.98 -2.77 22.07
N ALA A 1021 19.26 -3.05 20.79
CA ALA A 1021 18.91 -4.32 20.12
C ALA A 1021 19.55 -5.59 20.72
N ARG A 1022 20.47 -5.45 21.68
CA ARG A 1022 21.21 -6.53 22.34
C ARG A 1022 21.40 -6.22 23.81
N ILE A 1023 21.66 -7.26 24.59
CA ILE A 1023 22.13 -7.15 25.98
C ILE A 1023 23.63 -7.46 26.08
N ALA A 1024 24.33 -6.73 26.94
CA ALA A 1024 25.74 -6.95 27.23
C ALA A 1024 25.93 -7.95 28.38
N MET A 1025 26.59 -9.07 28.11
CA MET A 1025 26.96 -10.08 29.10
C MET A 1025 28.17 -9.63 29.92
N LYS A 1026 28.40 -10.19 31.12
CA LYS A 1026 29.46 -9.71 32.05
C LYS A 1026 30.88 -9.75 31.48
N ASN A 1027 31.12 -10.58 30.47
CA ASN A 1027 32.41 -10.73 29.80
C ASN A 1027 32.56 -9.85 28.54
N GLY A 1028 31.59 -8.97 28.25
CA GLY A 1028 31.61 -8.02 27.14
C GLY A 1028 30.95 -8.50 25.85
N VAL A 1029 30.65 -9.80 25.74
CA VAL A 1029 29.90 -10.37 24.61
C VAL A 1029 28.50 -9.77 24.57
N GLN A 1030 28.03 -9.45 23.36
CA GLN A 1030 26.67 -8.99 23.12
C GLN A 1030 25.80 -10.18 22.70
N ALA A 1031 24.59 -10.26 23.24
CA ALA A 1031 23.64 -11.34 22.96
C ALA A 1031 22.27 -10.79 22.54
N LEU A 1032 21.54 -11.56 21.73
CA LEU A 1032 20.14 -11.29 21.41
C LEU A 1032 19.30 -11.38 22.69
N ILE A 1033 18.30 -10.51 22.83
CA ILE A 1033 17.50 -10.39 24.05
C ILE A 1033 16.45 -11.51 24.07
N ALA A 1034 16.45 -12.32 25.13
CA ALA A 1034 15.50 -13.42 25.27
C ALA A 1034 14.14 -12.95 25.81
N GLY A 1035 13.04 -13.52 25.31
CA GLY A 1035 11.72 -13.37 25.92
C GLY A 1035 10.55 -13.02 25.00
N ASP A 1036 10.74 -12.84 23.68
CA ASP A 1036 9.62 -12.69 22.72
C ASP A 1036 9.16 -14.09 22.30
N ILE A 1037 8.16 -14.60 23.02
CA ILE A 1037 7.69 -15.99 22.93
C ILE A 1037 6.42 -16.09 22.08
N ASN A 1038 5.67 -14.99 22.01
CA ASN A 1038 4.44 -14.86 21.24
C ASN A 1038 4.64 -14.19 19.87
N HIS A 1039 5.88 -13.84 19.51
CA HIS A 1039 6.26 -13.17 18.27
C HIS A 1039 5.55 -11.83 18.08
N SER A 1040 5.34 -11.10 19.18
CA SER A 1040 4.75 -9.75 19.16
C SER A 1040 5.76 -8.67 18.77
N ASN A 1041 7.03 -9.03 18.52
CA ASN A 1041 8.15 -8.11 18.42
C ASN A 1041 8.27 -7.21 19.65
N SER A 1042 7.90 -7.76 20.81
CA SER A 1042 7.91 -7.07 22.09
C SER A 1042 8.08 -8.06 23.24
N VAL A 1043 8.66 -7.62 24.35
CA VAL A 1043 8.79 -8.45 25.57
C VAL A 1043 8.02 -7.77 26.69
N VAL A 1044 7.00 -8.48 27.22
CA VAL A 1044 5.98 -7.96 28.15
C VAL A 1044 5.89 -8.84 29.40
N LEU A 1045 6.08 -8.24 30.59
CA LEU A 1045 6.05 -8.96 31.87
C LEU A 1045 4.64 -9.17 32.43
N LYS A 1046 3.70 -8.28 32.12
CA LYS A 1046 2.29 -8.37 32.56
C LYS A 1046 1.39 -7.46 31.75
N GLY A 1047 0.12 -7.84 31.62
CA GLY A 1047 -0.88 -7.15 30.81
C GLY A 1047 -1.39 -8.03 29.67
N ALA A 1048 -2.10 -7.43 28.71
CA ALA A 1048 -2.40 -8.06 27.43
C ALA A 1048 -1.08 -8.30 26.66
N GLY A 1049 -0.95 -9.42 25.97
CA GLY A 1049 0.29 -9.79 25.25
C GLY A 1049 1.48 -10.21 26.14
N SER A 1050 1.28 -10.48 27.43
CA SER A 1050 2.34 -10.89 28.36
C SER A 1050 2.97 -12.26 28.03
N ASP A 1051 4.27 -12.29 27.73
CA ASP A 1051 5.05 -13.52 27.48
C ASP A 1051 5.09 -14.45 28.70
N THR A 1052 5.11 -13.89 29.92
CA THR A 1052 5.07 -14.74 31.12
C THR A 1052 3.71 -15.38 31.33
N ASN A 1053 2.62 -14.77 30.82
CA ASN A 1053 1.30 -15.41 30.83
C ASN A 1053 1.26 -16.57 29.82
N VAL A 1054 2.00 -16.49 28.71
CA VAL A 1054 2.15 -17.59 27.74
C VAL A 1054 2.88 -18.77 28.40
N ILE A 1055 4.05 -18.55 29.01
CA ILE A 1055 4.76 -19.59 29.78
C ILE A 1055 3.86 -20.20 30.87
N GLN A 1056 3.12 -19.35 31.61
CA GLN A 1056 2.21 -19.81 32.65
C GLN A 1056 1.08 -20.68 32.08
N GLY A 1057 0.43 -20.25 31.00
CA GLY A 1057 -0.65 -20.96 30.34
C GLY A 1057 -0.20 -22.33 29.85
N VAL A 1058 0.91 -22.37 29.09
CA VAL A 1058 1.51 -23.61 28.58
C VAL A 1058 1.80 -24.61 29.71
N ILE A 1059 2.39 -24.15 30.82
CA ILE A 1059 2.70 -25.02 31.96
C ILE A 1059 1.45 -25.49 32.70
N LEU A 1060 0.45 -24.65 32.89
CA LEU A 1060 -0.78 -25.04 33.61
C LEU A 1060 -1.72 -25.90 32.76
N LEU A 1061 -1.68 -25.77 31.44
CA LEU A 1061 -2.57 -26.46 30.49
C LEU A 1061 -1.92 -27.66 29.79
N VAL A 1062 -0.63 -27.97 30.00
CA VAL A 1062 -0.03 -29.17 29.40
C VAL A 1062 -0.66 -30.44 30.01
N PRO A 1063 -1.15 -31.41 29.20
CA PRO A 1063 -1.85 -32.61 29.72
C PRO A 1063 -1.07 -33.41 30.77
N ALA A 1064 0.26 -33.35 30.71
CA ALA A 1064 1.15 -34.06 31.62
C ALA A 1064 1.31 -33.38 33.01
N ASN A 1065 0.77 -32.16 33.20
CA ASN A 1065 0.70 -31.45 34.48
C ASN A 1065 -0.69 -31.54 35.12
N SER A 1066 -1.19 -32.77 35.31
CA SER A 1066 -2.56 -33.05 35.80
C SER A 1066 -2.90 -32.53 37.21
N GLY A 1067 -1.96 -31.87 37.89
CA GLY A 1067 -2.15 -31.21 39.17
C GLY A 1067 -2.08 -29.67 39.10
N THR A 1068 -2.01 -29.07 37.91
CA THR A 1068 -1.84 -27.61 37.70
C THR A 1068 -0.67 -27.02 38.48
N ASN A 1069 0.42 -27.78 38.63
CA ASN A 1069 1.57 -27.38 39.42
C ASN A 1069 2.35 -26.28 38.68
N SER A 1070 2.41 -25.08 39.24
CA SER A 1070 3.18 -23.95 38.69
C SER A 1070 4.69 -24.19 38.64
N SER A 1071 5.20 -25.18 39.38
CA SER A 1071 6.58 -25.67 39.35
C SER A 1071 6.78 -26.93 38.51
N TYR A 1072 5.82 -27.27 37.64
CA TYR A 1072 6.01 -28.34 36.67
C TYR A 1072 7.12 -28.00 35.67
N LYS A 1073 7.81 -29.04 35.19
CA LYS A 1073 8.89 -28.96 34.20
C LYS A 1073 8.43 -29.58 32.88
N LEU A 1074 8.20 -28.75 31.87
CA LEU A 1074 7.80 -29.21 30.55
C LEU A 1074 9.04 -29.51 29.71
N GLN A 1075 9.25 -30.79 29.36
CA GLN A 1075 10.37 -31.25 28.55
C GLN A 1075 10.04 -31.16 27.05
N GLY A 1076 10.90 -30.53 26.24
CA GLY A 1076 10.77 -30.53 24.78
C GLY A 1076 11.32 -29.29 24.08
N TYR A 1077 11.07 -29.20 22.77
CA TYR A 1077 11.53 -28.11 21.90
C TYR A 1077 10.42 -27.06 21.75
N TYR A 1078 10.36 -26.10 22.68
CA TYR A 1078 9.27 -25.09 22.74
C TYR A 1078 9.80 -23.65 22.65
N SER A 1079 8.98 -22.72 22.13
CA SER A 1079 9.27 -21.27 22.19
C SER A 1079 9.24 -20.72 23.63
N THR A 1080 8.67 -21.45 24.58
CA THR A 1080 8.69 -21.11 26.00
C THR A 1080 9.98 -21.46 26.74
N ASP A 1081 10.85 -22.30 26.17
CA ASP A 1081 12.18 -22.63 26.73
C ASP A 1081 13.17 -21.51 26.38
N VAL A 1082 13.07 -20.40 27.12
CA VAL A 1082 13.85 -19.17 26.87
C VAL A 1082 15.35 -19.41 27.11
N ASN A 1083 15.69 -20.37 27.97
CA ASN A 1083 17.07 -20.70 28.33
C ASN A 1083 17.69 -21.85 27.49
N LEU A 1084 16.91 -22.43 26.58
CA LEU A 1084 17.31 -23.44 25.59
C LEU A 1084 17.98 -24.66 26.23
N ASP A 1085 17.38 -25.14 27.31
CA ASP A 1085 17.91 -26.21 28.16
C ASP A 1085 17.10 -27.51 28.11
N GLY A 1086 16.00 -27.49 27.36
CA GLY A 1086 15.03 -28.57 27.20
C GLY A 1086 13.90 -28.53 28.21
N GLU A 1087 13.95 -27.68 29.25
CA GLU A 1087 12.94 -27.58 30.30
C GLU A 1087 12.30 -26.17 30.37
N THR A 1088 11.03 -26.02 29.94
CA THR A 1088 10.26 -24.83 30.31
C THR A 1088 9.79 -24.94 31.76
N ILE A 1089 10.02 -23.88 32.56
CA ILE A 1089 9.66 -23.80 33.99
C ILE A 1089 9.09 -22.41 34.33
N TYR A 1090 7.92 -22.34 34.98
CA TYR A 1090 7.27 -21.09 35.39
C TYR A 1090 7.63 -20.65 36.81
N ALA A 1091 7.52 -21.50 37.83
CA ALA A 1091 7.85 -21.17 39.22
C ALA A 1091 8.97 -22.08 39.75
N GLY A 1092 10.16 -21.54 40.02
CA GLY A 1092 11.26 -22.32 40.56
C GLY A 1092 12.56 -21.53 40.71
N VAL A 1093 13.66 -22.23 41.02
CA VAL A 1093 15.00 -21.63 41.12
C VAL A 1093 15.72 -21.44 39.77
N THR A 1094 15.18 -22.04 38.71
CA THR A 1094 15.69 -22.02 37.33
C THR A 1094 14.52 -21.85 36.35
N ASN A 1095 13.68 -20.84 36.57
CA ASN A 1095 12.50 -20.56 35.74
C ASN A 1095 12.78 -19.52 34.64
N ASP A 1096 12.15 -19.71 33.48
CA ASP A 1096 12.35 -18.86 32.28
C ASP A 1096 11.88 -17.42 32.51
N ILE A 1097 10.81 -17.24 33.29
CA ILE A 1097 10.25 -15.91 33.61
C ILE A 1097 11.25 -14.99 34.33
N ASN A 1098 12.27 -15.54 35.01
CA ASN A 1098 13.28 -14.71 35.66
C ASN A 1098 14.15 -13.98 34.64
N LEU A 1099 14.44 -14.59 33.47
CA LEU A 1099 15.25 -13.97 32.42
C LEU A 1099 14.50 -12.80 31.78
N ILE A 1100 13.23 -13.03 31.41
CA ILE A 1100 12.29 -12.00 30.91
C ILE A 1100 12.20 -10.82 31.90
N LYS A 1101 11.99 -11.13 33.18
CA LYS A 1101 11.88 -10.13 34.25
C LYS A 1101 13.18 -9.34 34.46
N ILE A 1102 14.33 -9.99 34.37
CA ILE A 1102 15.64 -9.32 34.44
C ILE A 1102 15.79 -8.37 33.26
N ASN A 1103 15.48 -8.82 32.03
CA ASN A 1103 15.57 -8.00 30.83
C ASN A 1103 14.72 -6.74 30.95
N ILE A 1104 13.44 -6.86 31.33
CA ILE A 1104 12.54 -5.71 31.49
C ILE A 1104 12.99 -4.76 32.60
N LEU A 1105 13.36 -5.27 33.78
CA LEU A 1105 13.75 -4.43 34.91
C LEU A 1105 15.12 -3.76 34.72
N GLN A 1106 16.03 -4.36 33.96
CA GLN A 1106 17.37 -3.82 33.71
C GLN A 1106 17.51 -3.12 32.35
N HIS A 1107 16.43 -3.04 31.57
CA HIS A 1107 16.45 -2.35 30.28
C HIS A 1107 16.87 -0.87 30.46
N PRO A 1108 17.86 -0.35 29.71
CA PRO A 1108 18.42 0.99 29.97
C PRO A 1108 17.39 2.13 29.95
N ASN A 1109 16.33 2.00 29.15
CA ASN A 1109 15.25 2.99 29.07
C ASN A 1109 14.21 2.86 30.22
N ASN A 1110 14.19 1.75 30.98
CA ASN A 1110 13.28 1.53 32.10
C ASN A 1110 13.80 2.17 33.41
N THR A 1111 14.02 3.49 33.38
CA THR A 1111 14.61 4.28 34.48
C THR A 1111 13.84 4.23 35.81
N ARG A 1112 12.61 3.69 35.81
CA ARG A 1112 11.75 3.54 37.00
C ARG A 1112 11.63 2.09 37.50
N PHE A 1113 12.32 1.12 36.89
CA PHE A 1113 12.20 -0.31 37.21
C PHE A 1113 10.74 -0.79 37.18
N SER A 1114 9.97 -0.30 36.20
CA SER A 1114 8.55 -0.63 36.07
C SER A 1114 8.36 -2.05 35.56
N ASN A 1115 7.47 -2.81 36.19
CA ASN A 1115 7.00 -4.10 35.69
C ASN A 1115 6.02 -3.95 34.51
N ASP A 1116 5.52 -2.74 34.24
CA ASP A 1116 4.64 -2.41 33.11
C ASP A 1116 5.42 -1.87 31.89
N TYR A 1117 6.75 -1.96 31.91
CA TYR A 1117 7.59 -1.52 30.79
C TYR A 1117 7.67 -2.63 29.73
N THR A 1118 7.35 -2.29 28.49
CA THR A 1118 7.53 -3.15 27.32
C THR A 1118 8.88 -2.85 26.68
N ILE A 1119 9.69 -3.89 26.43
CA ILE A 1119 10.83 -3.78 25.51
C ILE A 1119 10.25 -3.95 24.10
N MET A 1120 10.38 -2.92 23.26
CA MET A 1120 10.07 -3.05 21.83
C MET A 1120 11.26 -3.67 21.11
N GLY A 1121 10.99 -4.64 20.24
CA GLY A 1121 11.99 -5.15 19.32
C GLY A 1121 12.46 -4.09 18.32
N THR A 1122 13.65 -4.31 17.77
CA THR A 1122 14.27 -3.37 16.83
C THR A 1122 14.11 -3.80 15.37
N LEU A 1123 13.87 -5.09 15.12
CA LEU A 1123 13.61 -5.62 13.79
C LEU A 1123 12.22 -5.13 13.32
N PRO A 1124 12.10 -4.46 12.16
CA PRO A 1124 10.79 -4.05 11.66
C PRO A 1124 9.93 -5.26 11.27
N THR A 1125 8.64 -5.26 11.62
CA THR A 1125 7.75 -6.39 11.31
C THR A 1125 7.28 -6.37 9.86
N TYR A 1126 7.19 -7.57 9.27
CA TYR A 1126 6.52 -7.81 8.00
C TYR A 1126 5.01 -7.63 8.16
N ARG A 1127 4.29 -7.26 7.09
CA ARG A 1127 2.83 -7.06 7.08
C ARG A 1127 2.16 -8.03 6.12
#